data_AF-A0A5E4JNZ6-F1
#
_entry.id   AF-A0A5E4JNZ6-F1
#
_cell.length_a   1.000
_cell.length_b   1.000
_cell.length_c   1.000
_cell.angle_alpha   90.00
_cell.angle_beta   90.00
_cell.angle_gamma   90.00
#
_symmetry.space_group_name_H-M   'P 1'
#
loop_
_entity.id
_entity.type
_entity.pdbx_description
1 polymer ?
#
loop_
_entity_poly.entity_id
_entity_poly.type
_entity_poly.pdbx_seq_one_letter_code
_entity_poly.pdbx_strand_id
1 'polypeptide(L)'
;MKSNNLRLKLNLFMVFIIILFTISFTFALSSIYIEGNPEAQGLGGNGYDLGDNYKTISLSSDPGSEIGTAKNVNIKTDSSGTGIVVEFKKDGSLLSKSGEDWAYNVGVEPGGKFYFDSKGKFIKADFKASEDWTFPLNGYKHEVKSGTQLKLENGEVSLDVRGGSFSFYPEKDLSKRQSFSNIKDGGSFNINSQGKVINANFEVDSQTDIVLRGYKYKLAANSKVSIDGNKVGITIPDGTKLEEPKKTEDAESDTIFSFSTKSGGALVLPNGDLFETNGGTSTLYFKDNGFYFNDKNAVIKNSEGKNDFFIQNANNKDVYLVFDKDKISKDLDSIFIGKNSNGKDTMILTSLNAKGPAVFFAETNRYGIGITSENTASVQANKGKVFIEKAETGNVASIKISGESIATLDRNSLYGEGGELYFDPTKQIESDFKYGKSSPDSRIVFVDNEGNKLKDFEVYSNNRNQYASVPVGTFKGSLDFFKAKGDFYVSSSVAFNQLTPEQQKFYDESINSNVKEQLANYISQDDGKDSIAALQRTVEGLRIEEEERRKNPPLASVRLHVDGYGIAGSGTVVGVDKEGYPLILTAGHVTDTQGQKVTADFVDGKKYSGTVLGGYSDSQSGSGWDLSLIRLDTKIDKISYVPIASAGRDPQEGGYALRIGCPNAGPFKQTETLITQVGTGRIWTQNDEGVIGGESGGGLFYNGRLVGVTSIGGGVNTGYATTEVIRQFLQKQGYGYLIAQILSIVRN
;
A
#
# COMPACT_ATOMS: atom_id res chain seq x y z
N MET A 1 3.89 42.74 43.16
CA MET A 1 2.73 42.86 44.05
C MET A 1 2.33 41.44 44.47
N LYS A 2 2.91 40.98 45.58
CA LYS A 2 2.27 40.71 46.88
C LYS A 2 1.36 39.47 46.88
N SER A 3 1.95 38.38 47.36
CA SER A 3 1.29 37.24 47.99
C SER A 3 0.50 37.68 49.22
N ASN A 4 -0.65 37.06 49.45
CA ASN A 4 -1.39 37.16 50.70
C ASN A 4 -1.46 35.79 51.36
N ASN A 5 -0.63 35.64 52.40
CA ASN A 5 -0.82 34.74 53.52
C ASN A 5 -2.08 35.13 54.30
N LEU A 6 -2.87 34.14 54.73
CA LEU A 6 -3.83 34.33 55.81
C LEU A 6 -3.33 33.59 57.07
N ARG A 7 -3.31 34.35 58.16
CA ARG A 7 -2.71 34.09 59.47
C ARG A 7 -3.70 33.45 60.44
N LEU A 8 -3.14 32.57 61.29
CA LEU A 8 -3.34 32.41 62.75
C LEU A 8 -4.75 32.38 63.35
N LYS A 9 -4.97 31.41 64.25
CA LYS A 9 -4.90 31.67 65.71
C LYS A 9 -4.77 30.39 66.53
N LEU A 10 -3.59 30.26 67.15
CA LEU A 10 -3.33 29.49 68.36
C LEU A 10 -3.93 30.25 69.55
N ASN A 11 -4.50 29.55 70.53
CA ASN A 11 -4.69 30.07 71.88
C ASN A 11 -4.15 29.04 72.89
N LEU A 12 -3.33 29.56 73.79
CA LEU A 12 -2.62 28.90 74.87
C LEU A 12 -2.95 29.70 76.14
N PHE A 13 -3.38 29.06 77.23
CA PHE A 13 -3.25 29.49 78.64
C PHE A 13 -3.91 28.42 79.53
N MET A 14 -3.15 27.63 80.32
CA MET A 14 -2.76 27.80 81.75
C MET A 14 -3.50 26.73 82.61
N VAL A 15 -3.06 26.11 83.71
CA VAL A 15 -1.78 25.84 84.39
C VAL A 15 -2.12 24.91 85.59
N PHE A 16 -1.29 23.88 85.86
CA PHE A 16 -1.02 23.14 87.12
C PHE A 16 -2.10 22.29 87.86
N ILE A 17 -1.79 21.00 88.11
CA ILE A 17 -1.32 20.43 89.42
C ILE A 17 -0.94 18.94 89.24
N ILE A 18 0.18 18.55 89.86
CA ILE A 18 0.78 17.20 89.96
C ILE A 18 0.09 16.39 91.07
N ILE A 19 -0.35 15.15 90.81
CA ILE A 19 -0.38 14.05 91.80
C ILE A 19 -0.05 12.71 91.10
N LEU A 20 0.94 12.00 91.64
CA LEU A 20 1.31 10.60 91.35
C LEU A 20 0.12 9.66 91.53
N PHE A 21 -0.14 8.79 90.54
CA PHE A 21 -0.61 7.43 90.81
C PHE A 21 -0.16 6.50 89.67
N THR A 22 0.73 5.57 89.99
CA THR A 22 1.03 4.38 89.20
C THR A 22 -0.25 3.54 89.15
N ILE A 23 -0.98 3.59 88.04
CA ILE A 23 -2.11 2.70 87.75
C ILE A 23 -1.67 1.79 86.62
N SER A 24 -1.47 0.52 86.95
CA SER A 24 -1.47 -0.57 85.98
C SER A 24 -2.80 -0.52 85.22
N PHE A 25 -2.76 -0.09 83.95
CA PHE A 25 -3.91 -0.17 83.06
C PHE A 25 -4.09 -1.63 82.65
N THR A 26 -4.92 -2.35 83.40
CA THR A 26 -5.54 -3.58 82.92
C THR A 26 -6.50 -3.17 81.80
N PHE A 27 -6.16 -3.50 80.56
CA PHE A 27 -7.05 -3.27 79.41
C PHE A 27 -8.36 -4.02 79.63
N ALA A 28 -9.48 -3.29 79.56
CA ALA A 28 -10.80 -3.90 79.40
C ALA A 28 -10.85 -4.50 77.99
N LEU A 29 -10.62 -5.80 77.89
CA LEU A 29 -10.95 -6.58 76.70
C LEU A 29 -12.46 -6.47 76.47
N SER A 30 -12.85 -5.96 75.30
CA SER A 30 -14.18 -6.18 74.73
C SER A 30 -14.46 -7.69 74.79
N SER A 31 -15.56 -8.07 75.44
CA SER A 31 -15.88 -9.46 75.74
C SER A 31 -16.18 -10.20 74.42
N ILE A 32 -15.33 -11.15 74.03
CA ILE A 32 -15.72 -12.15 73.04
C ILE A 32 -16.72 -13.06 73.74
N TYR A 33 -17.99 -12.99 73.34
CA TYR A 33 -19.02 -13.87 73.89
C TYR A 33 -19.03 -15.17 73.09
N ILE A 34 -18.52 -16.24 73.69
CA ILE A 34 -18.60 -17.58 73.12
C ILE A 34 -19.85 -18.24 73.72
N GLU A 35 -20.90 -18.36 72.92
CA GLU A 35 -22.14 -18.99 73.34
C GLU A 35 -21.88 -20.50 73.57
N GLY A 36 -21.89 -20.93 74.85
CA GLY A 36 -21.76 -22.35 75.24
C GLY A 36 -20.81 -22.70 76.39
N ASN A 37 -20.12 -21.77 77.06
CA ASN A 37 -19.27 -22.10 78.22
C ASN A 37 -19.15 -20.95 79.26
N PRO A 38 -19.60 -21.12 80.53
CA PRO A 38 -19.47 -20.10 81.58
C PRO A 38 -18.04 -19.92 82.15
N GLU A 39 -17.08 -20.79 81.84
CA GLU A 39 -15.73 -20.75 82.46
C GLU A 39 -14.68 -19.94 81.68
N ALA A 40 -15.03 -19.27 80.58
CA ALA A 40 -14.08 -18.53 79.73
C ALA A 40 -13.67 -17.14 80.29
N GLN A 41 -13.95 -16.83 81.57
CA GLN A 41 -13.50 -15.57 82.18
C GLN A 41 -12.13 -15.72 82.83
N GLY A 42 -11.09 -15.41 82.05
CA GLY A 42 -9.77 -15.02 82.56
C GLY A 42 -8.60 -15.87 82.07
N LEU A 43 -8.09 -15.63 80.87
CA LEU A 43 -6.85 -16.26 80.37
C LEU A 43 -6.08 -15.33 79.41
N GLY A 44 -4.76 -15.32 79.55
CA GLY A 44 -3.85 -14.41 78.85
C GLY A 44 -3.09 -15.01 77.66
N GLY A 45 -2.78 -14.15 76.69
CA GLY A 45 -1.58 -14.15 75.85
C GLY A 45 -1.42 -15.17 74.73
N ASN A 46 -2.01 -16.37 74.82
CA ASN A 46 -1.77 -17.44 73.83
C ASN A 46 -3.09 -17.78 73.11
N GLY A 47 -3.09 -17.74 71.77
CA GLY A 47 -4.27 -17.91 70.92
C GLY A 47 -5.12 -19.15 71.24
N TYR A 48 -6.43 -19.05 70.99
CA TYR A 48 -7.42 -20.05 71.37
C TYR A 48 -7.74 -20.99 70.21
N ASP A 49 -7.37 -22.28 70.33
CA ASP A 49 -7.92 -23.33 69.47
C ASP A 49 -9.23 -23.82 70.07
N LEU A 50 -10.36 -23.43 69.46
CA LEU A 50 -11.68 -23.81 69.95
C LEU A 50 -12.07 -25.27 69.59
N GLY A 51 -11.32 -26.00 68.76
CA GLY A 51 -11.68 -27.38 68.37
C GLY A 51 -13.01 -27.50 67.59
N ASP A 52 -13.37 -28.70 67.16
CA ASP A 52 -14.49 -28.97 66.24
C ASP A 52 -15.91 -28.81 66.87
N ASN A 53 -16.02 -28.45 68.16
CA ASN A 53 -17.27 -28.55 68.93
C ASN A 53 -18.06 -27.23 69.11
N TYR A 54 -17.54 -26.08 68.70
CA TYR A 54 -18.24 -24.79 68.86
C TYR A 54 -18.97 -24.42 67.57
N LYS A 55 -20.30 -24.31 67.66
CA LYS A 55 -21.17 -24.12 66.48
C LYS A 55 -21.26 -22.67 65.98
N THR A 56 -20.93 -21.68 66.81
CA THR A 56 -21.15 -20.26 66.52
C THR A 56 -20.26 -19.40 67.42
N ILE A 57 -19.53 -18.42 66.86
CA ILE A 57 -18.87 -17.36 67.65
C ILE A 57 -19.48 -16.02 67.28
N SER A 58 -20.12 -15.35 68.25
CA SER A 58 -20.68 -14.01 68.08
C SER A 58 -19.63 -12.96 68.45
N LEU A 59 -19.12 -12.24 67.46
CA LEU A 59 -18.25 -11.08 67.71
C LEU A 59 -19.17 -9.91 68.14
N SER A 60 -18.83 -9.17 69.19
CA SER A 60 -19.64 -8.04 69.67
C SER A 60 -18.74 -6.90 70.12
N SER A 61 -18.99 -5.68 69.63
CA SER A 61 -18.27 -4.48 70.10
C SER A 61 -18.88 -3.94 71.39
N ASP A 62 -20.18 -4.17 71.61
CA ASP A 62 -20.94 -3.80 72.80
C ASP A 62 -21.88 -4.94 73.26
N PRO A 63 -22.28 -5.03 74.53
CA PRO A 63 -23.31 -5.99 74.96
C PRO A 63 -24.64 -5.73 74.24
N GLY A 64 -25.04 -6.62 73.32
CA GLY A 64 -26.28 -6.54 72.55
C GLY A 64 -26.13 -6.26 71.04
N SER A 65 -24.90 -6.04 70.55
CA SER A 65 -24.61 -5.79 69.13
C SER A 65 -23.88 -6.98 68.48
N GLU A 66 -24.61 -7.98 68.01
CA GLU A 66 -23.99 -9.10 67.28
C GLU A 66 -23.40 -8.61 65.95
N ILE A 67 -22.06 -8.59 65.86
CA ILE A 67 -21.29 -8.21 64.67
C ILE A 67 -21.33 -9.34 63.65
N GLY A 68 -21.41 -10.59 64.09
CA GLY A 68 -21.39 -11.73 63.18
C GLY A 68 -21.17 -13.09 63.82
N THR A 69 -21.58 -14.15 63.13
CA THR A 69 -21.33 -15.54 63.53
C THR A 69 -20.33 -16.21 62.59
N ALA A 70 -19.25 -16.78 63.15
CA ALA A 70 -18.30 -17.61 62.41
C ALA A 70 -18.32 -19.07 62.87
N LYS A 71 -18.15 -20.02 61.94
CA LYS A 71 -18.00 -21.46 62.22
C LYS A 71 -16.63 -21.95 61.77
N ASN A 72 -16.07 -22.94 62.48
CA ASN A 72 -14.79 -23.56 62.15
C ASN A 72 -13.61 -22.58 62.12
N VAL A 73 -13.52 -21.64 63.07
CA VAL A 73 -12.46 -20.61 63.10
C VAL A 73 -11.51 -20.77 64.30
N ASN A 74 -10.31 -20.24 64.14
CA ASN A 74 -9.29 -20.04 65.16
C ASN A 74 -9.18 -18.54 65.43
N ILE A 75 -9.24 -18.12 66.69
CA ILE A 75 -9.14 -16.71 67.07
C ILE A 75 -7.83 -16.49 67.81
N LYS A 76 -7.02 -15.58 67.28
CA LYS A 76 -5.72 -15.21 67.85
C LYS A 76 -5.61 -13.70 67.94
N THR A 77 -4.76 -13.20 68.84
CA THR A 77 -4.30 -11.81 68.75
C THR A 77 -3.33 -11.69 67.57
N ASP A 78 -3.35 -10.53 66.91
CA ASP A 78 -2.36 -10.24 65.87
C ASP A 78 -0.94 -10.11 66.47
N SER A 79 0.08 -10.00 65.63
CA SER A 79 1.47 -9.88 66.07
C SER A 79 1.77 -8.60 66.86
N SER A 80 0.89 -7.60 66.80
CA SER A 80 1.00 -6.36 67.59
C SER A 80 0.39 -6.50 68.98
N GLY A 81 -0.38 -7.56 69.23
CA GLY A 81 -1.12 -7.77 70.48
C GLY A 81 -2.33 -6.84 70.65
N THR A 82 -2.67 -6.03 69.63
CA THR A 82 -3.75 -5.03 69.71
C THR A 82 -4.93 -5.34 68.80
N GLY A 83 -4.77 -6.26 67.84
CA GLY A 83 -5.83 -6.68 66.93
C GLY A 83 -6.29 -8.12 67.17
N ILE A 84 -7.46 -8.46 66.62
CA ILE A 84 -8.01 -9.82 66.60
C ILE A 84 -7.87 -10.37 65.18
N VAL A 85 -7.37 -11.60 65.06
CA VAL A 85 -7.30 -12.38 63.81
C VAL A 85 -8.24 -13.57 63.91
N VAL A 86 -9.19 -13.66 62.98
CA VAL A 86 -10.10 -14.80 62.81
C VAL A 86 -9.64 -15.61 61.60
N GLU A 87 -9.16 -16.83 61.83
CA GLU A 87 -8.59 -17.73 60.81
C GLU A 87 -9.48 -18.97 60.61
N PHE A 88 -9.99 -19.21 59.40
CA PHE A 88 -10.86 -20.35 59.10
C PHE A 88 -10.06 -21.66 58.98
N LYS A 89 -10.51 -22.75 59.62
CA LYS A 89 -9.84 -24.08 59.61
C LYS A 89 -10.43 -25.06 58.60
N LYS A 90 -11.71 -24.89 58.27
CA LYS A 90 -12.49 -25.64 57.28
C LYS A 90 -13.30 -24.62 56.48
N ASP A 91 -13.98 -25.06 55.43
CA ASP A 91 -14.99 -24.22 54.79
C ASP A 91 -15.96 -23.69 55.86
N GLY A 92 -16.12 -22.38 55.87
CA GLY A 92 -16.91 -21.71 56.89
C GLY A 92 -17.60 -20.48 56.34
N SER A 93 -18.61 -20.05 57.08
CA SER A 93 -19.38 -18.84 56.82
C SER A 93 -18.96 -17.75 57.80
N LEU A 94 -18.62 -16.55 57.32
CA LEU A 94 -18.69 -15.35 58.15
C LEU A 94 -20.02 -14.67 57.87
N LEU A 95 -20.89 -14.55 58.87
CA LEU A 95 -22.05 -13.66 58.80
C LEU A 95 -21.61 -12.32 59.38
N SER A 96 -21.84 -11.19 58.71
CA SER A 96 -21.65 -9.86 59.30
C SER A 96 -22.95 -9.06 59.32
N LYS A 97 -23.16 -8.26 60.37
CA LYS A 97 -24.30 -7.37 60.51
C LYS A 97 -23.91 -5.94 60.09
N SER A 98 -24.61 -5.41 59.09
CA SER A 98 -24.43 -4.05 58.58
C SER A 98 -25.79 -3.34 58.58
N GLY A 99 -26.17 -2.69 59.69
CA GLY A 99 -27.47 -2.02 59.82
C GLY A 99 -28.61 -2.93 60.29
N GLU A 100 -29.84 -2.68 59.80
CA GLU A 100 -31.06 -3.45 60.15
C GLU A 100 -31.20 -4.78 59.39
N ASP A 101 -30.46 -4.97 58.29
CA ASP A 101 -30.50 -6.20 57.49
C ASP A 101 -29.41 -7.20 57.91
N TRP A 102 -29.82 -8.44 58.16
CA TRP A 102 -28.93 -9.55 58.47
C TRP A 102 -28.43 -10.24 57.19
N ALA A 103 -27.19 -10.74 57.28
CA ALA A 103 -26.64 -11.88 56.54
C ALA A 103 -26.08 -11.60 55.13
N TYR A 104 -24.79 -11.29 55.07
CA TYR A 104 -23.95 -11.78 53.98
C TYR A 104 -23.25 -13.04 54.46
N ASN A 105 -23.58 -14.19 53.84
CA ASN A 105 -22.91 -15.44 54.09
C ASN A 105 -21.63 -15.46 53.27
N VAL A 106 -20.47 -15.25 53.91
CA VAL A 106 -19.18 -15.36 53.21
C VAL A 106 -18.70 -16.80 53.29
N GLY A 107 -18.85 -17.57 52.21
CA GLY A 107 -18.14 -18.84 52.09
C GLY A 107 -16.62 -18.60 52.02
N VAL A 108 -15.89 -19.02 53.04
CA VAL A 108 -14.45 -18.88 53.17
C VAL A 108 -13.79 -20.26 53.18
N GLU A 109 -12.84 -20.49 52.28
CA GLU A 109 -12.00 -21.69 52.29
C GLU A 109 -11.05 -21.73 53.51
N PRO A 110 -10.56 -22.93 53.89
CA PRO A 110 -9.57 -23.08 54.96
C PRO A 110 -8.36 -22.16 54.75
N GLY A 111 -7.92 -21.50 55.83
CA GLY A 111 -6.79 -20.58 55.87
C GLY A 111 -7.13 -19.11 55.66
N GLY A 112 -8.39 -18.78 55.35
CA GLY A 112 -8.84 -17.39 55.24
C GLY A 112 -8.74 -16.63 56.58
N LYS A 113 -8.28 -15.38 56.55
CA LYS A 113 -7.98 -14.55 57.71
C LYS A 113 -8.72 -13.21 57.66
N PHE A 114 -9.34 -12.84 58.76
CA PHE A 114 -9.97 -11.52 58.96
C PHE A 114 -9.32 -10.84 60.15
N TYR A 115 -9.02 -9.56 60.01
CA TYR A 115 -8.30 -8.78 60.99
C TYR A 115 -9.16 -7.61 61.46
N PHE A 116 -9.30 -7.48 62.76
CA PHE A 116 -10.06 -6.43 63.41
C PHE A 116 -9.15 -5.65 64.37
N ASP A 117 -9.40 -4.35 64.52
CA ASP A 117 -8.71 -3.54 65.53
C ASP A 117 -9.20 -3.86 66.94
N SER A 118 -8.59 -3.21 67.94
CA SER A 118 -8.95 -3.37 69.35
C SER A 118 -10.39 -2.97 69.68
N LYS A 119 -11.09 -2.29 68.75
CA LYS A 119 -12.49 -1.88 68.88
C LYS A 119 -13.43 -2.79 68.08
N GLY A 120 -12.92 -3.88 67.50
CA GLY A 120 -13.68 -4.78 66.65
C GLY A 120 -13.98 -4.20 65.27
N LYS A 121 -13.34 -3.08 64.87
CA LYS A 121 -13.51 -2.53 63.53
C LYS A 121 -12.66 -3.33 62.55
N PHE A 122 -13.26 -3.70 61.42
CA PHE A 122 -12.57 -4.39 60.34
C PHE A 122 -11.39 -3.56 59.80
N ILE A 123 -10.20 -4.16 59.77
CA ILE A 123 -8.96 -3.56 59.22
C ILE A 123 -8.64 -4.14 57.84
N LYS A 124 -8.54 -5.47 57.77
CA LYS A 124 -8.08 -6.18 56.58
C LYS A 124 -8.63 -7.61 56.55
N ALA A 125 -8.70 -8.20 55.36
CA ALA A 125 -9.00 -9.62 55.17
C ALA A 125 -8.07 -10.21 54.12
N ASP A 126 -7.86 -11.51 54.18
CA ASP A 126 -7.10 -12.29 53.20
C ASP A 126 -7.68 -13.70 53.15
N PHE A 127 -8.52 -14.00 52.16
CA PHE A 127 -9.21 -15.28 52.09
C PHE A 127 -9.59 -15.66 50.67
N LYS A 128 -9.91 -16.94 50.48
CA LYS A 128 -10.43 -17.48 49.23
C LYS A 128 -11.91 -17.78 49.36
N ALA A 129 -12.72 -17.30 48.43
CA ALA A 129 -14.15 -17.57 48.41
C ALA A 129 -14.43 -19.05 48.12
N SER A 130 -15.28 -19.73 48.88
CA SER A 130 -15.66 -21.13 48.65
C SER A 130 -16.94 -21.31 47.83
N GLU A 131 -17.68 -20.22 47.58
CA GLU A 131 -18.86 -20.16 46.73
C GLU A 131 -18.94 -18.79 46.02
N ASP A 132 -19.87 -18.64 45.07
CA ASP A 132 -20.15 -17.33 44.46
C ASP A 132 -20.65 -16.35 45.52
N TRP A 133 -20.04 -15.17 45.56
CA TRP A 133 -20.20 -14.29 46.71
C TRP A 133 -20.40 -12.84 46.30
N THR A 134 -21.35 -12.18 46.95
CA THR A 134 -21.61 -10.74 46.81
C THR A 134 -21.39 -10.06 48.14
N PHE A 135 -20.60 -8.99 48.17
CA PHE A 135 -20.33 -8.25 49.39
C PHE A 135 -20.28 -6.73 49.20
N PRO A 136 -20.82 -5.96 50.15
CA PRO A 136 -20.64 -4.53 50.16
C PRO A 136 -19.27 -4.15 50.75
N LEU A 137 -18.61 -3.16 50.16
CA LEU A 137 -17.44 -2.51 50.73
C LEU A 137 -17.39 -1.05 50.26
N ASN A 138 -17.24 -0.11 51.19
CA ASN A 138 -17.15 1.33 50.91
C ASN A 138 -18.27 1.90 50.01
N GLY A 139 -19.49 1.35 50.13
CA GLY A 139 -20.64 1.77 49.32
C GLY A 139 -20.70 1.14 47.92
N TYR A 140 -19.87 0.12 47.65
CA TYR A 140 -19.87 -0.66 46.42
C TYR A 140 -20.24 -2.12 46.73
N LYS A 141 -21.05 -2.74 45.88
CA LYS A 141 -21.26 -4.19 45.86
C LYS A 141 -20.21 -4.82 44.94
N HIS A 142 -19.57 -5.88 45.42
CA HIS A 142 -18.59 -6.68 44.70
C HIS A 142 -19.13 -8.09 44.55
N GLU A 143 -19.22 -8.60 43.32
CA GLU A 143 -19.64 -9.96 42.99
C GLU A 143 -18.44 -10.75 42.47
N VAL A 144 -18.00 -11.76 43.21
CA VAL A 144 -16.86 -12.64 42.89
C VAL A 144 -17.32 -14.09 42.74
N LYS A 145 -16.63 -14.85 41.89
CA LYS A 145 -16.85 -16.29 41.76
C LYS A 145 -16.12 -17.08 42.83
N SER A 146 -16.67 -18.26 43.13
CA SER A 146 -15.99 -19.28 43.95
C SER A 146 -14.53 -19.48 43.51
N GLY A 147 -13.63 -19.59 44.47
CA GLY A 147 -12.19 -19.78 44.28
C GLY A 147 -11.37 -18.49 44.10
N THR A 148 -12.00 -17.31 44.04
CA THR A 148 -11.29 -16.02 43.99
C THR A 148 -10.59 -15.73 45.32
N GLN A 149 -9.31 -15.37 45.28
CA GLN A 149 -8.60 -14.85 46.45
C GLN A 149 -8.90 -13.36 46.60
N LEU A 150 -9.25 -12.93 47.80
CA LEU A 150 -9.51 -11.55 48.13
C LEU A 150 -8.58 -11.12 49.26
N LYS A 151 -7.93 -9.98 49.05
CA LYS A 151 -7.20 -9.27 50.09
C LYS A 151 -7.76 -7.86 50.22
N LEU A 152 -8.27 -7.52 51.40
CA LEU A 152 -8.80 -6.20 51.74
C LEU A 152 -7.79 -5.52 52.64
N GLU A 153 -7.29 -4.33 52.32
CA GLU A 153 -6.33 -3.61 53.17
C GLU A 153 -6.52 -2.10 53.01
N ASN A 154 -6.71 -1.36 54.11
CA ASN A 154 -6.90 0.10 54.12
C ASN A 154 -8.04 0.62 53.21
N GLY A 155 -9.09 -0.20 53.02
CA GLY A 155 -10.21 0.12 52.13
C GLY A 155 -9.93 -0.11 50.64
N GLU A 156 -8.73 -0.59 50.29
CA GLU A 156 -8.43 -1.12 48.96
C GLU A 156 -8.76 -2.61 48.89
N VAL A 157 -9.13 -3.06 47.70
CA VAL A 157 -9.47 -4.45 47.39
C VAL A 157 -8.48 -4.97 46.37
N SER A 158 -7.69 -5.96 46.75
CA SER A 158 -6.90 -6.79 45.83
C SER A 158 -7.63 -8.10 45.59
N LEU A 159 -7.80 -8.49 44.33
CA LEU A 159 -8.48 -9.71 43.90
C LEU A 159 -7.54 -10.52 43.01
N ASP A 160 -7.36 -11.80 43.29
CA ASP A 160 -6.81 -12.77 42.34
C ASP A 160 -7.93 -13.74 41.93
N VAL A 161 -8.44 -13.56 40.72
CA VAL A 161 -9.59 -14.28 40.17
C VAL A 161 -9.13 -15.64 39.61
N ARG A 162 -9.78 -16.71 40.08
CA ARG A 162 -9.64 -18.06 39.52
C ARG A 162 -10.71 -18.31 38.47
N GLY A 163 -10.55 -17.63 37.35
CA GLY A 163 -11.41 -17.85 36.20
C GLY A 163 -12.80 -17.24 36.37
N GLY A 164 -13.50 -17.03 35.25
CA GLY A 164 -14.91 -16.66 35.27
C GLY A 164 -15.16 -15.16 35.27
N SER A 165 -15.95 -14.66 36.24
CA SER A 165 -16.44 -13.28 36.21
C SER A 165 -16.28 -12.57 37.54
N PHE A 166 -15.97 -11.28 37.48
CA PHE A 166 -15.94 -10.38 38.60
C PHE A 166 -16.72 -9.12 38.22
N SER A 167 -17.55 -8.60 39.12
CA SER A 167 -18.15 -7.29 38.89
C SER A 167 -18.23 -6.48 40.16
N PHE A 168 -18.25 -5.16 40.01
CA PHE A 168 -18.51 -4.27 41.12
C PHE A 168 -19.28 -3.03 40.67
N TYR A 169 -20.06 -2.45 41.58
CA TYR A 169 -20.93 -1.31 41.30
C TYR A 169 -21.24 -0.54 42.58
N PRO A 170 -21.48 0.79 42.51
CA PRO A 170 -22.04 1.53 43.62
C PRO A 170 -23.36 0.88 44.06
N GLU A 171 -23.54 0.67 45.36
CA GLU A 171 -24.70 -0.03 45.92
C GLU A 171 -26.04 0.59 45.50
N LYS A 172 -26.04 1.92 45.26
CA LYS A 172 -27.21 2.71 44.89
C LYS A 172 -27.37 2.94 43.38
N ASP A 173 -26.43 2.47 42.55
CA ASP A 173 -26.41 2.77 41.12
C ASP A 173 -25.86 1.60 40.30
N LEU A 174 -26.76 0.68 39.93
CA LEU A 174 -26.43 -0.49 39.10
C LEU A 174 -26.00 -0.09 37.68
N SER A 175 -26.30 1.14 37.21
CA SER A 175 -25.89 1.60 35.88
C SER A 175 -24.37 1.77 35.77
N LYS A 176 -23.70 1.98 36.91
CA LYS A 176 -22.24 2.13 37.02
C LYS A 176 -21.52 0.81 37.24
N ARG A 177 -22.18 -0.30 36.92
CA ARG A 177 -21.62 -1.64 37.07
C ARG A 177 -20.47 -1.89 36.12
N GLN A 178 -19.29 -2.10 36.69
CA GLN A 178 -18.12 -2.59 35.98
C GLN A 178 -18.12 -4.11 36.08
N SER A 179 -18.32 -4.78 34.95
CA SER A 179 -18.31 -6.23 34.87
C SER A 179 -17.14 -6.69 34.01
N PHE A 180 -16.42 -7.67 34.52
CA PHE A 180 -15.33 -8.37 33.86
C PHE A 180 -15.75 -9.83 33.79
N SER A 181 -15.94 -10.35 32.59
CA SER A 181 -16.35 -11.74 32.36
C SER A 181 -15.33 -12.48 31.53
N ASN A 182 -15.37 -13.81 31.60
CA ASN A 182 -14.48 -14.70 30.88
C ASN A 182 -13.00 -14.43 31.19
N ILE A 183 -12.66 -14.04 32.42
CA ILE A 183 -11.27 -13.87 32.86
C ILE A 183 -10.65 -15.27 33.02
N LYS A 184 -9.40 -15.45 32.58
CA LYS A 184 -8.57 -16.62 32.84
C LYS A 184 -8.11 -16.69 34.29
N ASP A 185 -7.78 -17.89 34.75
CA ASP A 185 -7.12 -18.09 36.03
C ASP A 185 -5.87 -17.21 36.17
N GLY A 186 -5.77 -16.50 37.30
CA GLY A 186 -4.63 -15.63 37.61
C GLY A 186 -4.82 -14.16 37.25
N GLY A 187 -6.03 -13.74 36.88
CA GLY A 187 -6.36 -12.31 36.73
C GLY A 187 -6.28 -11.56 38.05
N SER A 188 -5.56 -10.45 38.10
CA SER A 188 -5.36 -9.63 39.30
C SER A 188 -6.02 -8.25 39.15
N PHE A 189 -6.65 -7.76 40.23
CA PHE A 189 -7.31 -6.44 40.26
C PHE A 189 -7.00 -5.75 41.59
N ASN A 190 -6.66 -4.47 41.54
CA ASN A 190 -6.54 -3.61 42.71
C ASN A 190 -7.54 -2.46 42.56
N ILE A 191 -8.44 -2.31 43.52
CA ILE A 191 -9.54 -1.34 43.50
C ILE A 191 -9.39 -0.45 44.73
N ASN A 192 -9.41 0.87 44.53
CA ASN A 192 -9.33 1.80 45.65
C ASN A 192 -10.64 1.87 46.44
N SER A 193 -10.62 2.62 47.55
CA SER A 193 -11.79 2.84 48.41
C SER A 193 -12.97 3.57 47.73
N GLN A 194 -12.77 4.13 46.54
CA GLN A 194 -13.80 4.78 45.72
C GLN A 194 -14.34 3.83 44.64
N GLY A 195 -14.04 2.53 44.71
CA GLY A 195 -14.46 1.57 43.69
C GLY A 195 -13.79 1.81 42.33
N LYS A 196 -12.66 2.50 42.26
CA LYS A 196 -11.91 2.69 41.00
C LYS A 196 -10.82 1.63 40.92
N VAL A 197 -10.82 0.81 39.86
CA VAL A 197 -9.68 -0.07 39.55
C VAL A 197 -8.44 0.80 39.41
N ILE A 198 -7.41 0.63 40.22
CA ILE A 198 -6.13 1.34 40.11
C ILE A 198 -5.22 0.59 39.16
N ASN A 199 -5.08 -0.71 39.41
CA ASN A 199 -4.26 -1.63 38.65
C ASN A 199 -5.05 -2.89 38.32
N ALA A 200 -4.84 -3.44 37.14
CA ALA A 200 -5.36 -4.76 36.79
C ALA A 200 -4.40 -5.46 35.83
N ASN A 201 -4.35 -6.78 35.89
CA ASN A 201 -3.65 -7.59 34.90
C ASN A 201 -4.41 -8.90 34.73
N PHE A 202 -5.06 -9.08 33.57
CA PHE A 202 -5.87 -10.26 33.31
C PHE A 202 -5.84 -10.65 31.83
N GLU A 203 -6.14 -11.90 31.54
CA GLU A 203 -6.35 -12.41 30.18
C GLU A 203 -7.79 -12.91 30.06
N VAL A 204 -8.41 -12.79 28.89
CA VAL A 204 -9.77 -13.30 28.66
C VAL A 204 -9.77 -14.63 27.90
N ASP A 205 -10.65 -15.56 28.27
CA ASP A 205 -10.80 -16.89 27.64
C ASP A 205 -11.61 -16.84 26.34
N SER A 206 -12.63 -15.98 26.29
CA SER A 206 -13.50 -15.82 25.14
C SER A 206 -13.82 -14.36 24.92
N GLN A 207 -14.31 -14.04 23.71
CA GLN A 207 -14.65 -12.68 23.33
C GLN A 207 -15.67 -12.09 24.32
N THR A 208 -15.42 -10.87 24.80
CA THR A 208 -16.24 -10.27 25.84
C THR A 208 -16.30 -8.74 25.72
N ASP A 209 -17.47 -8.17 26.00
CA ASP A 209 -17.65 -6.72 26.13
C ASP A 209 -17.20 -6.31 27.53
N ILE A 210 -16.31 -5.31 27.61
CA ILE A 210 -15.85 -4.74 28.88
C ILE A 210 -16.06 -3.23 28.90
N VAL A 211 -16.18 -2.68 30.11
CA VAL A 211 -16.17 -1.23 30.34
C VAL A 211 -14.94 -0.89 31.17
N LEU A 212 -13.97 -0.22 30.57
CA LEU A 212 -12.74 0.22 31.24
C LEU A 212 -12.69 1.74 31.25
N ARG A 213 -12.60 2.35 32.44
CA ARG A 213 -12.50 3.82 32.58
C ARG A 213 -13.61 4.59 31.85
N GLY A 214 -14.80 4.00 31.81
CA GLY A 214 -15.96 4.53 31.08
C GLY A 214 -15.84 4.44 29.56
N TYR A 215 -15.01 3.54 29.02
CA TYR A 215 -15.01 3.18 27.60
C TYR A 215 -15.48 1.74 27.44
N LYS A 216 -16.48 1.54 26.59
CA LYS A 216 -16.92 0.22 26.17
C LYS A 216 -16.01 -0.31 25.06
N TYR A 217 -15.44 -1.48 25.26
CA TYR A 217 -14.57 -2.15 24.29
C TYR A 217 -14.87 -3.65 24.22
N LYS A 218 -14.69 -4.23 23.04
CA LYS A 218 -14.92 -5.65 22.78
C LYS A 218 -13.59 -6.37 22.68
N LEU A 219 -13.22 -7.11 23.72
CA LEU A 219 -12.00 -7.90 23.73
C LEU A 219 -12.17 -9.18 22.93
N ALA A 220 -11.17 -9.53 22.11
CA ALA A 220 -11.07 -10.85 21.51
C ALA A 220 -10.59 -11.89 22.53
N ALA A 221 -10.88 -13.17 22.29
CA ALA A 221 -10.36 -14.28 23.10
C ALA A 221 -8.83 -14.25 23.18
N ASN A 222 -8.25 -14.55 24.33
CA ASN A 222 -6.82 -14.49 24.64
C ASN A 222 -6.19 -13.08 24.63
N SER A 223 -7.00 -12.02 24.67
CA SER A 223 -6.47 -10.66 24.88
C SER A 223 -6.01 -10.52 26.32
N LYS A 224 -4.83 -9.89 26.52
CA LYS A 224 -4.31 -9.51 27.84
C LYS A 224 -4.57 -8.03 28.07
N VAL A 225 -5.09 -7.69 29.24
CA VAL A 225 -5.32 -6.31 29.66
C VAL A 225 -4.45 -6.00 30.86
N SER A 226 -3.72 -4.90 30.79
CA SER A 226 -3.07 -4.26 31.93
C SER A 226 -3.65 -2.87 32.17
N ILE A 227 -3.91 -2.53 33.43
CA ILE A 227 -4.30 -1.18 33.84
C ILE A 227 -3.25 -0.70 34.83
N ASP A 228 -2.72 0.49 34.59
CA ASP A 228 -1.77 1.19 35.47
C ASP A 228 -2.12 2.68 35.49
N GLY A 229 -2.83 3.11 36.53
CA GLY A 229 -3.36 4.47 36.62
C GLY A 229 -4.32 4.77 35.45
N ASN A 230 -4.07 5.85 34.69
CA ASN A 230 -4.91 6.22 33.54
C ASN A 230 -4.53 5.51 32.23
N LYS A 231 -3.56 4.59 32.27
CA LYS A 231 -3.14 3.81 31.08
C LYS A 231 -3.81 2.44 31.08
N VAL A 232 -4.35 2.07 29.93
CA VAL A 232 -4.95 0.76 29.67
C VAL A 232 -4.19 0.11 28.53
N GLY A 233 -3.31 -0.85 28.85
CA GLY A 233 -2.64 -1.68 27.86
C GLY A 233 -3.50 -2.88 27.48
N ILE A 234 -3.65 -3.14 26.19
CA ILE A 234 -4.39 -4.28 25.64
C ILE A 234 -3.49 -4.98 24.62
N THR A 235 -2.98 -6.14 24.99
CA THR A 235 -2.30 -7.03 24.03
C THR A 235 -3.33 -7.94 23.39
N ILE A 236 -3.60 -7.74 22.11
CA ILE A 236 -4.56 -8.54 21.33
C ILE A 236 -3.86 -9.69 20.58
N PRO A 237 -4.58 -10.78 20.27
CA PRO A 237 -4.05 -11.82 19.39
C PRO A 237 -3.78 -11.32 17.99
N ASP A 238 -2.77 -11.88 17.33
CA ASP A 238 -2.43 -11.57 15.94
C ASP A 238 -3.62 -11.82 15.00
N GLY A 239 -3.83 -10.94 14.03
CA GLY A 239 -4.97 -11.00 13.10
C GLY A 239 -6.29 -10.47 13.67
N THR A 240 -6.33 -10.04 14.94
CA THR A 240 -7.52 -9.41 15.52
C THR A 240 -7.69 -7.99 14.98
N LYS A 241 -8.87 -7.73 14.40
CA LYS A 241 -9.28 -6.40 13.97
C LYS A 241 -9.49 -5.47 15.16
N LEU A 242 -8.80 -4.32 15.14
CA LEU A 242 -8.98 -3.24 16.09
C LEU A 242 -10.34 -2.58 15.92
N GLU A 243 -11.00 -2.36 17.05
CA GLU A 243 -12.20 -1.53 17.15
C GLU A 243 -11.85 -0.26 17.95
N GLU A 244 -12.52 0.85 17.67
CA GLU A 244 -12.35 2.05 18.51
C GLU A 244 -13.09 1.85 19.84
N PRO A 245 -12.46 2.14 21.01
CA PRO A 245 -13.17 2.20 22.28
C PRO A 245 -14.30 3.25 22.23
N LYS A 246 -15.50 2.84 22.64
CA LYS A 246 -16.68 3.72 22.64
C LYS A 246 -16.81 4.43 23.98
N LYS A 247 -16.75 5.76 23.95
CA LYS A 247 -16.91 6.61 25.13
C LYS A 247 -18.32 6.45 25.73
N THR A 248 -18.40 6.25 27.05
CA THR A 248 -19.66 6.33 27.83
C THR A 248 -19.76 7.69 28.53
N GLU A 249 -20.89 7.98 29.17
CA GLU A 249 -21.09 9.25 29.91
C GLU A 249 -20.08 9.45 31.05
N ASP A 250 -19.59 8.36 31.65
CA ASP A 250 -18.63 8.36 32.77
C ASP A 250 -17.16 8.22 32.32
N ALA A 251 -16.86 8.42 31.04
CA ALA A 251 -15.52 8.25 30.51
C ALA A 251 -14.51 9.27 31.06
N GLU A 252 -13.38 8.78 31.56
CA GLU A 252 -12.27 9.62 32.04
C GLU A 252 -11.54 10.27 30.85
N SER A 253 -11.38 11.60 30.87
CA SER A 253 -10.85 12.39 29.75
C SER A 253 -9.35 12.20 29.50
N ASP A 254 -8.60 11.68 30.48
CA ASP A 254 -7.15 11.48 30.41
C ASP A 254 -6.76 10.02 30.20
N THR A 255 -7.73 9.12 29.94
CA THR A 255 -7.44 7.71 29.69
C THR A 255 -6.72 7.54 28.36
N ILE A 256 -5.60 6.79 28.39
CA ILE A 256 -4.83 6.42 27.21
C ILE A 256 -4.91 4.90 27.06
N PHE A 257 -5.46 4.43 25.95
CA PHE A 257 -5.36 3.02 25.60
C PHE A 257 -4.09 2.80 24.78
N SER A 258 -3.37 1.71 25.05
CA SER A 258 -2.33 1.19 24.16
C SER A 258 -2.72 -0.21 23.69
N PHE A 259 -2.69 -0.43 22.39
CA PHE A 259 -2.99 -1.70 21.73
C PHE A 259 -1.68 -2.26 21.19
N SER A 260 -1.38 -3.51 21.52
CA SER A 260 -0.19 -4.19 21.01
C SER A 260 -0.49 -5.62 20.60
N THR A 261 0.36 -6.20 19.77
CA THR A 261 0.40 -7.64 19.52
C THR A 261 1.52 -8.29 20.31
N LYS A 262 1.65 -9.62 20.22
CA LYS A 262 2.89 -10.28 20.67
C LYS A 262 4.04 -9.89 19.73
N SER A 263 5.28 -10.04 20.19
CA SER A 263 6.50 -9.66 19.45
C SER A 263 6.49 -10.24 18.03
N GLY A 264 6.48 -9.36 17.02
CA GLY A 264 6.47 -9.66 15.59
C GLY A 264 5.10 -9.55 14.91
N GLY A 265 4.01 -9.38 15.67
CA GLY A 265 2.66 -9.28 15.13
C GLY A 265 2.32 -7.91 14.53
N ALA A 266 1.38 -7.89 13.59
CA ALA A 266 0.81 -6.68 13.01
C ALA A 266 -0.59 -6.43 13.58
N LEU A 267 -0.93 -5.17 13.84
CA LEU A 267 -2.27 -4.77 14.28
C LEU A 267 -3.18 -4.66 13.05
N VAL A 268 -4.32 -5.36 13.03
CA VAL A 268 -5.29 -5.21 11.94
C VAL A 268 -6.15 -3.96 12.21
N LEU A 269 -6.05 -2.95 11.36
CA LEU A 269 -6.73 -1.66 11.48
C LEU A 269 -8.24 -1.77 11.19
N PRO A 270 -9.05 -0.76 11.57
CA PRO A 270 -10.49 -0.71 11.28
C PRO A 270 -10.88 -0.86 9.80
N ASN A 271 -10.01 -0.49 8.86
CA ASN A 271 -10.22 -0.67 7.42
C ASN A 271 -9.70 -2.03 6.87
N GLY A 272 -9.15 -2.89 7.74
CA GLY A 272 -8.63 -4.22 7.39
C GLY A 272 -7.16 -4.25 6.96
N ASP A 273 -6.49 -3.10 6.86
CA ASP A 273 -5.05 -3.03 6.60
C ASP A 273 -4.26 -3.43 7.88
N LEU A 274 -2.98 -3.77 7.75
CA LEU A 274 -2.11 -4.17 8.85
C LEU A 274 -1.19 -3.01 9.23
N PHE A 275 -0.94 -2.79 10.52
CA PHE A 275 -0.03 -1.78 11.04
C PHE A 275 1.14 -2.42 11.78
N GLU A 276 2.36 -1.99 11.46
CA GLU A 276 3.61 -2.44 12.06
C GLU A 276 4.52 -1.25 12.41
N THR A 277 5.30 -1.37 13.49
CA THR A 277 6.36 -0.41 13.83
C THR A 277 7.74 -1.09 13.81
N ASN A 278 8.79 -0.30 13.56
CA ASN A 278 10.16 -0.82 13.52
C ASN A 278 10.65 -1.13 14.96
N GLY A 279 10.44 -2.36 15.44
CA GLY A 279 10.91 -2.72 16.79
C GLY A 279 10.33 -3.99 17.41
N GLY A 280 9.67 -4.85 16.62
CA GLY A 280 9.09 -6.10 17.10
C GLY A 280 7.66 -5.95 17.63
N THR A 281 7.37 -5.01 18.55
CA THR A 281 6.01 -4.86 19.09
C THR A 281 5.29 -3.67 18.48
N SER A 282 4.40 -3.94 17.54
CA SER A 282 3.50 -2.95 16.95
C SER A 282 2.59 -2.39 18.04
N THR A 283 2.68 -1.08 18.32
CA THR A 283 1.88 -0.42 19.34
C THR A 283 1.11 0.76 18.74
N LEU A 284 -0.20 0.78 18.95
CA LEU A 284 -1.06 1.93 18.67
C LEU A 284 -1.66 2.46 19.96
N TYR A 285 -1.70 3.76 20.11
CA TYR A 285 -2.38 4.42 21.21
C TYR A 285 -3.75 4.90 20.75
N PHE A 286 -4.70 5.10 21.66
CA PHE A 286 -5.97 5.73 21.36
C PHE A 286 -6.29 6.78 22.42
N LYS A 287 -6.64 7.98 21.94
CA LYS A 287 -7.08 9.12 22.77
C LYS A 287 -8.04 10.00 21.97
N ASP A 288 -9.18 10.33 22.57
CA ASP A 288 -10.24 11.27 22.14
C ASP A 288 -10.74 11.12 20.68
N ASN A 289 -9.86 11.30 19.71
CA ASN A 289 -10.17 11.54 18.29
C ASN A 289 -9.67 10.43 17.35
N GLY A 290 -8.99 9.39 17.86
CA GLY A 290 -8.58 8.26 17.04
C GLY A 290 -7.37 7.51 17.58
N PHE A 291 -6.89 6.56 16.78
CA PHE A 291 -5.63 5.89 17.03
C PHE A 291 -4.46 6.82 16.72
N TYR A 292 -3.33 6.67 17.39
CA TYR A 292 -2.10 7.38 17.06
C TYR A 292 -0.87 6.54 17.37
N PHE A 293 0.26 6.89 16.75
CA PHE A 293 1.57 6.35 17.07
C PHE A 293 2.58 7.50 17.18
N ASN A 294 3.67 7.25 17.90
CA ASN A 294 4.77 8.19 18.08
C ASN A 294 6.14 7.61 17.68
N ASP A 295 6.17 6.37 17.20
CA ASP A 295 7.36 5.74 16.65
C ASP A 295 7.89 6.52 15.44
N LYS A 296 9.22 6.55 15.30
CA LYS A 296 9.91 7.21 14.18
C LYS A 296 9.48 6.66 12.82
N ASN A 297 9.18 5.36 12.76
CA ASN A 297 8.81 4.67 11.54
C ASN A 297 7.63 3.73 11.78
N ALA A 298 6.66 3.78 10.89
CA ALA A 298 5.56 2.81 10.83
C ALA A 298 5.38 2.30 9.40
N VAL A 299 4.92 1.06 9.28
CA VAL A 299 4.57 0.41 8.02
C VAL A 299 3.10 0.04 8.09
N ILE A 300 2.34 0.43 7.07
CA ILE A 300 1.01 -0.08 6.81
C ILE A 300 1.14 -1.12 5.71
N LYS A 301 0.48 -2.26 5.83
CA LYS A 301 0.40 -3.30 4.80
C LYS A 301 -1.06 -3.50 4.43
N ASN A 302 -1.34 -3.89 3.19
CA ASN A 302 -2.70 -4.26 2.81
C ASN A 302 -3.08 -5.63 3.41
N SER A 303 -4.33 -6.04 3.18
CA SER A 303 -4.86 -7.32 3.64
C SER A 303 -4.12 -8.56 3.09
N GLU A 304 -3.30 -8.42 2.04
CA GLU A 304 -2.44 -9.49 1.52
C GLU A 304 -1.05 -9.54 2.20
N GLY A 305 -0.79 -8.65 3.16
CA GLY A 305 0.50 -8.53 3.84
C GLY A 305 1.59 -7.85 3.01
N LYS A 306 1.25 -7.25 1.87
CA LYS A 306 2.18 -6.43 1.09
C LYS A 306 2.21 -5.03 1.67
N ASN A 307 3.40 -4.47 1.85
CA ASN A 307 3.57 -3.08 2.30
C ASN A 307 2.70 -2.16 1.45
N ASP A 308 1.89 -1.32 2.08
CA ASP A 308 1.01 -0.38 1.41
C ASP A 308 1.36 1.07 1.79
N PHE A 309 2.04 1.35 2.91
CA PHE A 309 2.60 2.69 3.22
C PHE A 309 3.81 2.57 4.15
N PHE A 310 4.80 3.45 3.99
CA PHE A 310 5.79 3.73 5.03
C PHE A 310 5.61 5.16 5.50
N ILE A 311 5.52 5.33 6.81
CA ILE A 311 5.32 6.62 7.46
C ILE A 311 6.57 6.94 8.27
N GLN A 312 7.20 8.07 7.95
CA GLN A 312 8.31 8.59 8.74
C GLN A 312 7.82 9.75 9.60
N ASN A 313 7.90 9.54 10.91
CA ASN A 313 7.58 10.54 11.91
C ASN A 313 8.87 11.19 12.39
N ALA A 314 9.38 12.17 11.63
CA ALA A 314 10.68 12.79 11.89
C ALA A 314 10.78 13.47 13.28
N ASN A 315 9.65 13.83 13.88
CA ASN A 315 9.60 14.62 15.12
C ASN A 315 9.18 13.81 16.35
N ASN A 316 8.98 12.49 16.24
CA ASN A 316 8.40 11.64 17.30
C ASN A 316 7.12 12.24 17.92
N LYS A 317 6.33 12.96 17.10
CA LYS A 317 5.07 13.57 17.53
C LYS A 317 3.93 12.58 17.32
N ASP A 318 2.79 12.82 17.95
CA ASP A 318 1.63 11.97 17.73
C ASP A 318 1.15 12.11 16.27
N VAL A 319 1.15 10.99 15.55
CA VAL A 319 0.58 10.85 14.21
C VAL A 319 -0.70 10.04 14.35
N TYR A 320 -1.83 10.68 14.12
CA TYR A 320 -3.14 10.06 14.27
C TYR A 320 -3.52 9.29 13.01
N LEU A 321 -4.04 8.07 13.20
CA LEU A 321 -4.74 7.26 12.21
C LEU A 321 -6.25 7.42 12.43
N VAL A 322 -6.88 8.18 11.54
CA VAL A 322 -8.31 8.47 11.61
C VAL A 322 -9.03 7.78 10.46
N PHE A 323 -10.10 7.05 10.78
CA PHE A 323 -10.92 6.29 9.82
C PHE A 323 -12.29 6.92 9.57
N ASP A 324 -12.57 8.05 10.24
CA ASP A 324 -13.78 8.85 10.08
C ASP A 324 -13.39 10.31 9.80
N LYS A 325 -13.61 10.75 8.56
CA LYS A 325 -13.26 12.09 8.10
C LYS A 325 -13.93 13.20 8.91
N ASP A 326 -15.12 12.93 9.48
CA ASP A 326 -15.91 13.95 10.17
C ASP A 326 -15.31 14.27 11.57
N LYS A 327 -14.37 13.45 12.04
CA LYS A 327 -13.60 13.69 13.29
C LYS A 327 -12.42 14.63 13.13
N ILE A 328 -12.08 15.03 11.90
CA ILE A 328 -10.90 15.86 11.62
C ILE A 328 -11.33 17.32 11.50
N SER A 329 -10.72 18.19 12.30
CA SER A 329 -10.89 19.63 12.12
C SER A 329 -10.40 20.05 10.74
N LYS A 330 -11.13 20.96 10.08
CA LYS A 330 -10.78 21.48 8.74
C LYS A 330 -9.42 22.17 8.71
N ASP A 331 -8.93 22.62 9.87
CA ASP A 331 -7.71 23.42 10.01
C ASP A 331 -6.44 22.59 10.26
N LEU A 332 -6.54 21.26 10.21
CA LEU A 332 -5.40 20.37 10.47
C LEU A 332 -4.65 19.99 9.20
N ASP A 333 -3.33 20.05 9.28
CA ASP A 333 -2.43 19.47 8.29
C ASP A 333 -2.62 17.96 8.24
N SER A 334 -3.09 17.46 7.10
CA SER A 334 -3.59 16.09 6.98
C SER A 334 -3.25 15.45 5.64
N ILE A 335 -2.91 14.18 5.67
CA ILE A 335 -2.70 13.33 4.51
C ILE A 335 -3.85 12.32 4.47
N PHE A 336 -4.66 12.40 3.42
CA PHE A 336 -5.77 11.50 3.15
C PHE A 336 -5.29 10.38 2.23
N ILE A 337 -5.55 9.14 2.63
CA ILE A 337 -5.14 7.95 1.90
C ILE A 337 -6.40 7.13 1.62
N GLY A 338 -6.90 7.19 0.39
CA GLY A 338 -8.19 6.63 0.01
C GLY A 338 -8.13 5.54 -1.07
N LYS A 339 -8.97 4.50 -0.92
CA LYS A 339 -9.29 3.54 -2.00
C LYS A 339 -10.44 4.07 -2.87
N ASN A 340 -10.23 4.17 -4.18
CA ASN A 340 -11.27 4.50 -5.18
C ASN A 340 -12.04 3.21 -5.53
N SER A 341 -13.36 3.08 -5.29
CA SER A 341 -14.45 3.54 -6.17
C SER A 341 -15.73 4.04 -5.47
N ASN A 342 -15.79 4.05 -4.13
CA ASN A 342 -16.99 4.46 -3.38
C ASN A 342 -16.70 5.35 -2.16
N GLY A 343 -15.45 5.85 -2.01
CA GLY A 343 -15.05 6.74 -0.91
C GLY A 343 -15.10 6.15 0.50
N LYS A 344 -15.31 4.83 0.64
CA LYS A 344 -15.64 4.18 1.92
C LYS A 344 -14.48 3.62 2.73
N ASP A 345 -13.24 3.66 2.24
CA ASP A 345 -12.07 3.35 3.05
C ASP A 345 -10.98 4.40 2.82
N THR A 346 -11.03 5.45 3.64
CA THR A 346 -9.99 6.48 3.72
C THR A 346 -9.30 6.35 5.07
N MET A 347 -8.01 6.03 5.07
CA MET A 347 -7.14 6.23 6.23
C MET A 347 -6.62 7.67 6.18
N ILE A 348 -6.70 8.40 7.29
CA ILE A 348 -6.26 9.78 7.33
C ILE A 348 -5.14 9.89 8.37
N LEU A 349 -4.00 10.42 7.93
CA LEU A 349 -2.84 10.70 8.76
C LEU A 349 -2.84 12.19 9.08
N THR A 350 -2.86 12.55 10.36
CA THR A 350 -2.85 13.96 10.77
C THR A 350 -1.94 14.18 11.98
N SER A 351 -1.38 15.39 12.10
CA SER A 351 -0.60 15.80 13.27
C SER A 351 -1.15 17.12 13.83
N LEU A 352 -1.47 17.13 15.13
CA LEU A 352 -2.15 18.26 15.76
C LEU A 352 -1.27 19.50 16.00
N ASN A 353 0.06 19.41 15.86
CA ASN A 353 0.98 20.45 16.35
C ASN A 353 2.30 20.57 15.55
N ALA A 354 2.32 20.24 14.26
CA ALA A 354 3.52 20.30 13.44
C ALA A 354 3.21 20.31 11.94
N LYS A 355 4.22 20.63 11.12
CA LYS A 355 4.28 20.20 9.71
C LYS A 355 3.91 18.71 9.65
N GLY A 356 3.00 18.36 8.76
CA GLY A 356 2.38 17.04 8.69
C GLY A 356 3.40 15.90 8.54
N PRO A 357 2.99 14.65 8.85
CA PRO A 357 3.82 13.48 8.67
C PRO A 357 4.29 13.34 7.22
N ALA A 358 5.45 12.74 6.99
CA ALA A 358 5.92 12.41 5.64
C ALA A 358 5.55 10.96 5.29
N VAL A 359 5.04 10.73 4.07
CA VAL A 359 4.59 9.41 3.57
C VAL A 359 5.35 9.06 2.28
N PHE A 360 5.78 7.79 2.11
CA PHE A 360 6.77 7.36 1.08
C PHE A 360 6.30 6.21 0.14
N PHE A 361 6.80 6.19 -1.13
CA PHE A 361 6.43 5.36 -2.30
C PHE A 361 7.65 4.71 -3.09
N ALA A 362 7.54 3.59 -3.89
CA ALA A 362 8.40 2.58 -4.64
C ALA A 362 7.56 1.56 -5.50
N GLU A 363 8.21 0.55 -6.10
CA GLU A 363 7.90 0.10 -7.48
C GLU A 363 6.92 -1.07 -7.69
N THR A 364 6.34 -1.73 -6.67
CA THR A 364 5.45 -2.90 -6.89
C THR A 364 4.13 -2.90 -6.12
N ASN A 365 3.77 -1.78 -5.47
CA ASN A 365 2.54 -1.70 -4.68
C ASN A 365 1.49 -0.81 -5.32
N ARG A 366 0.21 -1.20 -5.13
CA ARG A 366 -0.93 -0.41 -5.59
C ARG A 366 -0.99 0.94 -4.87
N TYR A 367 -0.55 1.03 -3.61
CA TYR A 367 -0.29 2.25 -2.84
C TYR A 367 0.89 1.96 -1.89
N GLY A 368 1.84 2.88 -1.69
CA GLY A 368 2.94 2.92 -0.65
C GLY A 368 3.88 1.73 -0.39
N ILE A 369 5.02 2.00 0.28
CA ILE A 369 6.32 1.39 -0.09
C ILE A 369 7.36 1.16 1.00
N GLY A 370 8.25 0.17 0.76
CA GLY A 370 9.54 -0.01 1.41
C GLY A 370 10.78 0.32 0.57
N ILE A 371 11.87 0.58 1.28
CA ILE A 371 13.21 1.04 0.88
C ILE A 371 13.86 0.10 -0.16
N THR A 372 13.54 0.24 -1.44
CA THR A 372 14.38 -0.30 -2.53
C THR A 372 14.93 0.85 -3.37
N SER A 373 16.19 0.68 -3.79
CA SER A 373 17.11 1.72 -4.24
C SER A 373 16.79 2.37 -5.59
N GLU A 374 15.65 2.06 -6.21
CA GLU A 374 15.43 2.34 -7.63
C GLU A 374 14.42 3.48 -7.80
N ASN A 375 13.16 3.37 -7.36
CA ASN A 375 12.16 4.42 -7.59
C ASN A 375 11.48 4.86 -6.29
N THR A 376 11.32 6.16 -6.01
CA THR A 376 10.57 6.60 -4.82
C THR A 376 9.88 7.94 -4.94
N ALA A 377 8.60 8.04 -4.54
CA ALA A 377 7.96 9.33 -4.28
C ALA A 377 7.77 9.56 -2.77
N SER A 378 7.59 10.81 -2.37
CA SER A 378 7.29 11.21 -1.00
C SER A 378 6.41 12.44 -0.97
N VAL A 379 5.56 12.55 0.05
CA VAL A 379 4.67 13.70 0.22
C VAL A 379 4.69 14.18 1.66
N GLN A 380 4.51 15.49 1.84
CA GLN A 380 4.39 16.13 3.14
C GLN A 380 3.27 17.18 3.07
N ALA A 381 2.27 17.03 3.95
CA ALA A 381 1.27 18.07 4.16
C ALA A 381 1.87 19.22 4.98
N ASN A 382 1.71 20.46 4.51
CA ASN A 382 2.19 21.64 5.22
C ASN A 382 1.21 22.80 4.97
N LYS A 383 0.60 23.32 6.04
CA LYS A 383 -0.50 24.32 5.98
C LYS A 383 -1.57 23.96 4.94
N GLY A 384 -1.99 22.70 4.93
CA GLY A 384 -2.85 22.15 3.88
C GLY A 384 -2.98 20.64 3.94
N LYS A 385 -3.38 20.07 2.82
CA LYS A 385 -3.73 18.65 2.69
C LYS A 385 -3.06 17.99 1.50
N VAL A 386 -2.76 16.70 1.66
CA VAL A 386 -2.37 15.82 0.56
C VAL A 386 -3.39 14.70 0.46
N PHE A 387 -3.88 14.41 -0.74
CA PHE A 387 -4.77 13.29 -1.02
C PHE A 387 -4.06 12.28 -1.90
N ILE A 388 -3.98 11.04 -1.45
CA ILE A 388 -3.39 9.93 -2.19
C ILE A 388 -4.52 8.98 -2.54
N GLU A 389 -4.77 8.82 -3.83
CA GLU A 389 -5.91 8.09 -4.34
C GLU A 389 -5.54 6.98 -5.34
N LYS A 390 -6.24 5.86 -5.16
CA LYS A 390 -6.93 5.10 -6.21
C LYS A 390 -6.97 5.66 -7.65
N ALA A 391 -6.02 5.50 -8.57
CA ALA A 391 -6.40 5.76 -9.97
C ALA A 391 -7.43 4.73 -10.41
N GLU A 392 -8.49 5.17 -11.09
CA GLU A 392 -9.54 4.29 -11.61
C GLU A 392 -8.98 3.13 -12.44
N THR A 393 -7.84 3.34 -13.10
CA THR A 393 -7.13 2.37 -13.95
C THR A 393 -6.09 1.53 -13.21
N GLY A 394 -5.85 1.78 -11.91
CA GLY A 394 -5.08 0.92 -11.01
C GLY A 394 -3.55 0.92 -11.14
N ASN A 395 -2.97 1.66 -12.09
CA ASN A 395 -1.52 1.61 -12.37
C ASN A 395 -0.75 2.91 -12.03
N VAL A 396 -1.42 4.05 -11.87
CA VAL A 396 -0.77 5.34 -11.62
C VAL A 396 -1.28 5.92 -10.31
N ALA A 397 -0.43 6.29 -9.36
CA ALA A 397 -0.92 6.91 -8.12
C ALA A 397 -1.42 8.34 -8.41
N SER A 398 -2.59 8.72 -7.89
CA SER A 398 -3.06 10.11 -7.95
C SER A 398 -2.71 10.82 -6.65
N ILE A 399 -1.86 11.84 -6.72
CA ILE A 399 -1.42 12.67 -5.60
C ILE A 399 -2.03 14.06 -5.79
N LYS A 400 -2.97 14.46 -4.94
CA LYS A 400 -3.52 15.81 -4.92
C LYS A 400 -2.84 16.60 -3.81
N ILE A 401 -2.27 17.77 -4.11
CA ILE A 401 -1.62 18.61 -3.10
C ILE A 401 -2.34 19.96 -2.99
N SER A 402 -2.41 20.48 -1.76
CA SER A 402 -3.00 21.78 -1.41
C SER A 402 -2.14 22.52 -0.39
N GLY A 403 -2.37 23.83 -0.23
CA GLY A 403 -1.62 24.66 0.70
C GLY A 403 -0.13 24.75 0.36
N GLU A 404 0.73 24.71 1.38
CA GLU A 404 2.20 24.70 1.24
C GLU A 404 2.79 23.28 1.18
N SER A 405 1.97 22.29 0.81
CA SER A 405 2.35 20.87 0.77
C SER A 405 3.34 20.58 -0.34
N ILE A 406 4.18 19.56 -0.12
CA ILE A 406 5.28 19.16 -1.02
C ILE A 406 5.06 17.73 -1.47
N ALA A 407 5.29 17.46 -2.76
CA ALA A 407 5.37 16.14 -3.36
C ALA A 407 6.72 16.01 -4.09
N THR A 408 7.58 15.11 -3.62
CA THR A 408 8.88 14.83 -4.22
C THR A 408 8.82 13.46 -4.90
N LEU A 409 8.96 13.42 -6.22
CA LEU A 409 8.78 12.18 -7.00
C LEU A 409 10.09 11.44 -7.27
N ASP A 410 11.22 12.14 -7.26
CA ASP A 410 12.57 11.61 -7.35
C ASP A 410 13.52 12.59 -6.64
N ARG A 411 14.54 13.16 -7.29
CA ARG A 411 15.28 14.33 -6.79
C ARG A 411 14.55 15.67 -7.01
N ASN A 412 13.41 15.65 -7.68
CA ASN A 412 12.63 16.80 -8.09
C ASN A 412 11.36 16.92 -7.25
N SER A 413 11.06 18.13 -6.81
CA SER A 413 9.91 18.41 -5.96
C SER A 413 8.92 19.35 -6.63
N LEU A 414 7.65 19.07 -6.38
CA LEU A 414 6.51 19.91 -6.69
C LEU A 414 5.92 20.41 -5.38
N TYR A 415 5.59 21.69 -5.28
CA TYR A 415 4.99 22.24 -4.07
C TYR A 415 3.99 23.34 -4.38
N GLY A 416 3.02 23.50 -3.49
CA GLY A 416 2.07 24.61 -3.53
C GLY A 416 2.59 25.83 -2.79
N GLU A 417 2.34 27.03 -3.29
CA GLU A 417 2.51 28.28 -2.52
C GLU A 417 1.59 29.36 -3.10
N GLY A 418 0.82 30.06 -2.26
CA GLY A 418 -0.05 31.17 -2.71
C GLY A 418 -1.11 30.78 -3.75
N GLY A 419 -1.55 29.52 -3.79
CA GLY A 419 -2.50 29.04 -4.81
C GLY A 419 -1.86 28.75 -6.17
N GLU A 420 -0.53 28.69 -6.23
CA GLU A 420 0.25 28.29 -7.41
C GLU A 420 1.01 26.98 -7.16
N LEU A 421 1.34 26.27 -8.23
CA LEU A 421 2.16 25.06 -8.22
C LEU A 421 3.55 25.37 -8.77
N TYR A 422 4.58 25.01 -8.02
CA TYR A 422 5.97 25.24 -8.39
C TYR A 422 6.71 23.91 -8.54
N PHE A 423 7.70 23.90 -9.45
CA PHE A 423 8.67 22.83 -9.60
C PHE A 423 10.04 23.35 -9.15
N ASP A 424 10.61 22.75 -8.11
CA ASP A 424 11.92 23.12 -7.58
C ASP A 424 12.70 21.87 -7.17
N PRO A 425 13.77 21.51 -7.88
CA PRO A 425 14.58 20.33 -7.58
C PRO A 425 15.41 20.46 -6.29
N THR A 426 15.51 21.66 -5.72
CA THR A 426 16.24 21.91 -4.48
C THR A 426 15.34 21.87 -3.26
N LYS A 427 14.03 21.99 -3.43
CA LYS A 427 13.06 21.87 -2.35
C LYS A 427 13.03 20.42 -1.88
N GLN A 428 13.16 20.22 -0.57
CA GLN A 428 13.15 18.88 0.02
C GLN A 428 12.10 18.81 1.14
N ILE A 429 11.55 17.62 1.34
CA ILE A 429 10.79 17.32 2.55
C ILE A 429 11.72 17.38 3.77
N GLU A 430 11.18 17.74 4.93
CA GLU A 430 11.97 17.87 6.16
C GLU A 430 12.30 16.51 6.79
N SER A 431 13.11 15.70 6.10
CA SER A 431 13.56 14.39 6.56
C SER A 431 14.92 14.02 5.97
N ASP A 432 15.71 13.20 6.68
CA ASP A 432 17.00 12.64 6.22
C ASP A 432 16.85 11.58 5.10
N PHE A 433 15.76 11.61 4.34
CA PHE A 433 15.45 10.58 3.37
C PHE A 433 16.34 10.69 2.12
N LYS A 434 16.75 9.53 1.59
CA LYS A 434 17.48 9.44 0.33
C LYS A 434 16.50 9.13 -0.79
N TYR A 435 16.43 10.02 -1.78
CA TYR A 435 15.65 9.80 -2.99
C TYR A 435 16.10 8.53 -3.74
N GLY A 436 15.14 7.82 -4.33
CA GLY A 436 15.36 6.78 -5.32
C GLY A 436 16.13 7.32 -6.55
N LYS A 437 16.62 6.40 -7.38
CA LYS A 437 17.23 6.72 -8.67
C LYS A 437 16.21 7.28 -9.67
N SER A 438 14.94 6.90 -9.56
CA SER A 438 13.88 7.38 -10.44
C SER A 438 12.49 7.60 -9.79
N SER A 439 11.51 8.06 -10.56
CA SER A 439 10.17 8.44 -10.08
C SER A 439 9.13 7.35 -10.37
N PRO A 440 8.20 7.03 -9.46
CA PRO A 440 7.07 6.17 -9.82
C PRO A 440 6.13 6.87 -10.81
N ASP A 441 5.44 6.08 -11.65
CA ASP A 441 4.37 6.62 -12.50
C ASP A 441 3.28 7.28 -11.62
N SER A 442 3.20 8.61 -11.70
CA SER A 442 2.34 9.40 -10.80
C SER A 442 1.59 10.47 -11.56
N ARG A 443 0.38 10.77 -11.09
CA ARG A 443 -0.45 11.89 -11.51
C ARG A 443 -0.57 12.86 -10.36
N ILE A 444 -0.17 14.10 -10.56
CA ILE A 444 -0.22 15.16 -9.55
C ILE A 444 -1.29 16.18 -9.95
N VAL A 445 -2.18 16.47 -9.01
CA VAL A 445 -3.28 17.43 -9.18
C VAL A 445 -3.17 18.52 -8.12
N PHE A 446 -3.34 19.78 -8.52
CA PHE A 446 -3.36 20.89 -7.58
C PHE A 446 -4.79 21.22 -7.15
N VAL A 447 -5.03 21.20 -5.83
CA VAL A 447 -6.37 21.34 -5.25
C VAL A 447 -6.41 22.32 -4.08
N ASP A 448 -7.60 22.78 -3.70
CA ASP A 448 -7.85 23.49 -2.45
C ASP A 448 -7.94 22.50 -1.26
N ASN A 449 -8.20 23.02 -0.06
CA ASN A 449 -8.31 22.22 1.15
C ASN A 449 -9.60 21.36 1.19
N GLU A 450 -10.54 21.61 0.28
CA GLU A 450 -11.77 20.86 0.08
C GLU A 450 -11.61 19.77 -1.00
N GLY A 451 -10.48 19.77 -1.73
CA GLY A 451 -10.18 18.84 -2.81
C GLY A 451 -10.67 19.30 -4.19
N ASN A 452 -11.17 20.52 -4.32
CA ASN A 452 -11.55 21.10 -5.62
C ASN A 452 -10.29 21.53 -6.38
N LYS A 453 -10.27 21.32 -7.70
CA LYS A 453 -9.11 21.67 -8.53
C LYS A 453 -8.89 23.18 -8.57
N LEU A 454 -7.64 23.60 -8.44
CA LEU A 454 -7.23 25.01 -8.53
C LEU A 454 -6.69 25.39 -9.92
N LYS A 455 -6.28 24.39 -10.73
CA LYS A 455 -5.68 24.60 -12.04
C LYS A 455 -6.25 23.62 -13.05
N ASP A 456 -6.27 24.07 -14.31
CA ASP A 456 -6.74 23.28 -15.46
C ASP A 456 -5.64 22.40 -16.08
N PHE A 457 -4.61 22.09 -15.32
CA PHE A 457 -3.56 21.16 -15.71
C PHE A 457 -3.20 20.16 -14.60
N GLU A 458 -2.56 19.07 -15.00
CA GLU A 458 -2.07 17.98 -14.15
C GLU A 458 -0.61 17.68 -14.52
N VAL A 459 0.18 17.23 -13.55
CA VAL A 459 1.58 16.85 -13.80
C VAL A 459 1.70 15.34 -13.76
N TYR A 460 2.26 14.75 -14.80
CA TYR A 460 2.52 13.31 -14.88
C TYR A 460 4.01 13.05 -14.80
N SER A 461 4.39 11.99 -14.09
CA SER A 461 5.76 11.49 -14.04
C SER A 461 5.85 10.05 -14.47
N ASN A 462 7.06 9.59 -14.80
CA ASN A 462 7.34 8.19 -15.05
C ASN A 462 8.65 7.68 -14.41
N ASN A 463 8.90 6.37 -14.52
CA ASN A 463 10.11 5.66 -14.07
C ASN A 463 11.41 6.03 -14.81
N ARG A 464 11.38 7.07 -15.64
CA ARG A 464 12.55 7.64 -16.31
C ARG A 464 12.79 9.09 -15.92
N ASN A 465 12.15 9.58 -14.85
CA ASN A 465 12.25 10.96 -14.37
C ASN A 465 11.80 11.98 -15.43
N GLN A 466 10.86 11.59 -16.30
CA GLN A 466 10.23 12.51 -17.23
C GLN A 466 9.00 13.12 -16.59
N TYR A 467 8.78 14.41 -16.86
CA TYR A 467 7.64 15.17 -16.34
C TYR A 467 6.89 15.82 -17.49
N ALA A 468 5.57 15.73 -17.48
CA ALA A 468 4.71 16.40 -18.44
C ALA A 468 3.57 17.12 -17.73
N SER A 469 3.39 18.40 -18.01
CA SER A 469 2.18 19.15 -17.65
C SER A 469 1.18 19.01 -18.80
N VAL A 470 -0.03 18.56 -18.50
CA VAL A 470 -1.09 18.35 -19.50
C VAL A 470 -2.43 18.89 -19.00
N PRO A 471 -3.37 19.24 -19.91
CA PRO A 471 -4.69 19.70 -19.49
C PRO A 471 -5.44 18.66 -18.66
N VAL A 472 -6.23 19.14 -17.69
CA VAL A 472 -6.99 18.30 -16.76
C VAL A 472 -7.81 17.22 -17.46
N GLY A 473 -7.70 15.98 -16.97
CA GLY A 473 -8.49 14.85 -17.47
C GLY A 473 -8.12 14.40 -18.88
N THR A 474 -7.04 14.94 -19.45
CA THR A 474 -6.57 14.58 -20.78
C THR A 474 -5.14 14.07 -20.73
N PHE A 475 -4.86 12.97 -21.42
CA PHE A 475 -3.49 12.59 -21.79
C PHE A 475 -3.03 13.30 -23.07
N LYS A 476 -3.78 14.33 -23.48
CA LYS A 476 -3.70 14.97 -24.80
C LYS A 476 -2.67 16.10 -24.74
N GLY A 477 -1.41 15.73 -24.83
CA GLY A 477 -0.34 16.59 -25.35
C GLY A 477 -0.06 16.26 -26.81
N SER A 478 0.64 17.14 -27.53
CA SER A 478 1.13 16.78 -28.87
C SER A 478 2.02 15.54 -28.77
N LEU A 479 1.91 14.61 -29.73
CA LEU A 479 2.86 13.50 -29.91
C LEU A 479 4.22 13.99 -30.44
N ASP A 480 4.37 15.27 -30.72
CA ASP A 480 5.67 15.87 -30.98
C ASP A 480 6.59 15.61 -29.79
N PHE A 481 7.84 15.29 -30.10
CA PHE A 481 8.84 14.95 -29.12
C PHE A 481 10.17 15.61 -29.46
N PHE A 482 10.99 15.76 -28.43
CA PHE A 482 12.37 16.21 -28.53
C PHE A 482 13.29 15.03 -28.28
N LYS A 483 14.25 14.82 -29.18
CA LYS A 483 15.34 13.86 -28.97
C LYS A 483 16.43 14.53 -28.11
N ALA A 484 16.51 14.14 -26.84
CA ALA A 484 17.55 14.57 -25.92
C ALA A 484 18.86 13.79 -26.13
N LYS A 485 19.91 14.20 -25.43
CA LYS A 485 21.23 13.54 -25.48
C LYS A 485 21.12 12.09 -24.99
N GLY A 486 21.66 11.14 -25.76
CA GLY A 486 21.64 9.71 -25.42
C GLY A 486 20.45 8.92 -25.97
N ASP A 487 19.91 9.30 -27.14
CA ASP A 487 18.77 8.65 -27.80
C ASP A 487 17.47 8.59 -26.97
N PHE A 488 17.28 9.58 -26.09
CA PHE A 488 16.10 9.70 -25.25
C PHE A 488 15.07 10.64 -25.87
N TYR A 489 13.78 10.31 -25.76
CA TYR A 489 12.70 11.09 -26.36
C TYR A 489 11.76 11.64 -25.28
N VAL A 490 11.44 12.93 -25.34
CA VAL A 490 10.51 13.60 -24.40
C VAL A 490 9.39 14.28 -25.18
N SER A 491 8.15 14.01 -24.81
CA SER A 491 6.96 14.61 -25.41
C SER A 491 6.10 15.30 -24.36
N SER A 492 5.23 16.23 -24.80
CA SER A 492 4.13 16.72 -23.97
C SER A 492 3.02 15.68 -23.80
N SER A 493 2.98 14.64 -24.65
CA SER A 493 2.06 13.52 -24.54
C SER A 493 2.52 12.52 -23.49
N VAL A 494 1.69 12.31 -22.46
CA VAL A 494 1.90 11.27 -21.45
C VAL A 494 1.94 9.89 -22.10
N ALA A 495 1.08 9.63 -23.09
CA ALA A 495 1.05 8.36 -23.80
C ALA A 495 2.37 8.05 -24.50
N PHE A 496 2.99 9.06 -25.13
CA PHE A 496 4.30 8.89 -25.78
C PHE A 496 5.42 8.64 -24.75
N ASN A 497 5.40 9.35 -23.62
CA ASN A 497 6.41 9.17 -22.56
C ASN A 497 6.28 7.82 -21.83
N GLN A 498 5.18 7.10 -22.02
CA GLN A 498 4.97 5.75 -21.50
C GLN A 498 5.40 4.63 -22.48
N LEU A 499 5.83 4.96 -23.69
CA LEU A 499 6.43 4.00 -24.62
C LEU A 499 7.82 3.57 -24.13
N THR A 500 8.19 2.31 -24.34
CA THR A 500 9.56 1.83 -24.07
C THR A 500 10.58 2.58 -24.94
N PRO A 501 11.88 2.62 -24.57
CA PRO A 501 12.91 3.22 -25.43
C PRO A 501 12.91 2.66 -26.87
N GLU A 502 12.70 1.36 -27.03
CA GLU A 502 12.62 0.69 -28.33
C GLU A 502 11.40 1.15 -29.11
N GLN A 503 10.25 1.27 -28.45
CA GLN A 503 9.01 1.75 -29.06
C GLN A 503 9.09 3.24 -29.44
N GLN A 504 9.72 4.08 -28.61
CA GLN A 504 9.96 5.49 -28.94
C GLN A 504 10.92 5.63 -30.12
N LYS A 505 11.99 4.84 -30.14
CA LYS A 505 12.93 4.79 -31.27
C LYS A 505 12.24 4.30 -32.54
N PHE A 506 11.43 3.25 -32.47
CA PHE A 506 10.61 2.79 -33.59
C PHE A 506 9.64 3.87 -34.05
N TYR A 507 8.97 4.55 -33.12
CA TYR A 507 8.07 5.66 -33.42
C TYR A 507 8.80 6.80 -34.14
N ASP A 508 10.01 7.17 -33.70
CA ASP A 508 10.82 8.18 -34.37
C ASP A 508 11.24 7.76 -35.78
N GLU A 509 11.92 6.61 -35.88
CA GLU A 509 12.66 6.19 -37.07
C GLU A 509 11.82 5.48 -38.14
N SER A 510 10.79 4.72 -37.73
CA SER A 510 9.99 3.88 -38.64
C SER A 510 8.65 4.54 -39.01
N ILE A 511 8.08 5.39 -38.15
CA ILE A 511 6.76 5.99 -38.37
C ILE A 511 6.89 7.36 -39.05
N ASN A 512 6.32 7.51 -40.25
CA ASN A 512 6.33 8.77 -40.98
C ASN A 512 5.36 9.81 -40.38
N SER A 513 5.53 11.09 -40.73
CA SER A 513 4.74 12.20 -40.19
C SER A 513 3.22 12.06 -40.41
N ASN A 514 2.77 11.52 -41.56
CA ASN A 514 1.34 11.32 -41.82
C ASN A 514 0.73 10.25 -40.91
N VAL A 515 1.47 9.17 -40.62
CA VAL A 515 1.03 8.13 -39.68
C VAL A 515 1.04 8.69 -38.25
N LYS A 516 2.08 9.45 -37.87
CA LYS A 516 2.16 10.12 -36.56
C LYS A 516 0.94 11.01 -36.33
N GLU A 517 0.53 11.78 -37.34
CA GLU A 517 -0.68 12.62 -37.30
C GLU A 517 -1.97 11.79 -37.16
N GLN A 518 -2.10 10.69 -37.90
CA GLN A 518 -3.24 9.78 -37.76
C GLN A 518 -3.32 9.12 -36.38
N LEU A 519 -2.18 8.69 -35.84
CA LEU A 519 -2.10 8.16 -34.47
C LEU A 519 -2.46 9.23 -33.45
N ALA A 520 -1.98 10.47 -33.62
CA ALA A 520 -2.36 11.59 -32.77
C ALA A 520 -3.87 11.83 -32.81
N ASN A 521 -4.47 11.84 -34.01
CA ASN A 521 -5.91 12.00 -34.18
C ASN A 521 -6.69 10.85 -33.52
N TYR A 522 -6.27 9.60 -33.72
CA TYR A 522 -6.89 8.42 -33.10
C TYR A 522 -6.85 8.49 -31.56
N ILE A 523 -5.70 8.81 -30.98
CA ILE A 523 -5.51 8.97 -29.53
C ILE A 523 -6.32 10.15 -28.99
N SER A 524 -6.47 11.22 -29.77
CA SER A 524 -7.25 12.39 -29.38
C SER A 524 -8.76 12.19 -29.45
N GLN A 525 -9.25 11.19 -30.18
CA GLN A 525 -10.67 10.85 -30.29
C GLN A 525 -11.14 9.89 -29.20
N ASP A 526 -10.25 9.08 -28.63
CA ASP A 526 -10.55 8.23 -27.49
C ASP A 526 -10.66 9.09 -26.21
N ASP A 527 -11.62 8.79 -25.32
CA ASP A 527 -11.98 9.59 -24.13
C ASP A 527 -10.94 9.47 -22.98
N GLY A 528 -9.66 9.36 -23.34
CA GLY A 528 -8.51 9.41 -22.44
C GLY A 528 -8.27 8.12 -21.64
N LYS A 529 -9.29 7.29 -21.36
CA LYS A 529 -9.09 6.17 -20.43
C LYS A 529 -8.21 5.03 -20.98
N ASP A 530 -8.18 4.82 -22.30
CA ASP A 530 -7.38 3.76 -22.95
C ASP A 530 -6.29 4.27 -23.90
N SER A 531 -6.08 5.59 -23.98
CA SER A 531 -5.24 6.20 -25.01
C SER A 531 -3.75 5.82 -24.91
N ILE A 532 -3.24 5.56 -23.70
CA ILE A 532 -1.87 5.08 -23.46
C ILE A 532 -1.71 3.63 -23.94
N ALA A 533 -2.60 2.74 -23.46
CA ALA A 533 -2.58 1.33 -23.83
C ALA A 533 -2.87 1.13 -25.33
N ALA A 534 -3.69 1.98 -25.93
CA ALA A 534 -3.96 2.00 -27.36
C ALA A 534 -2.72 2.40 -28.16
N LEU A 535 -2.01 3.48 -27.78
CA LEU A 535 -0.76 3.88 -28.45
C LEU A 535 0.31 2.79 -28.31
N GLN A 536 0.51 2.26 -27.10
CA GLN A 536 1.47 1.17 -26.85
C GLN A 536 1.15 -0.06 -27.72
N ARG A 537 -0.10 -0.56 -27.69
CA ARG A 537 -0.53 -1.71 -28.50
C ARG A 537 -0.37 -1.46 -30.00
N THR A 538 -0.70 -0.27 -30.46
CA THR A 538 -0.61 0.07 -31.89
C THR A 538 0.86 0.13 -32.32
N VAL A 539 1.71 0.87 -31.61
CA VAL A 539 3.14 0.96 -31.91
C VAL A 539 3.81 -0.41 -31.86
N GLU A 540 3.46 -1.23 -30.86
CA GLU A 540 3.96 -2.59 -30.74
C GLU A 540 3.48 -3.52 -31.86
N GLY A 541 2.20 -3.47 -32.23
CA GLY A 541 1.65 -4.22 -33.35
C GLY A 541 2.33 -3.87 -34.66
N LEU A 542 2.53 -2.57 -34.91
CA LEU A 542 3.28 -2.08 -36.07
C LEU A 542 4.74 -2.58 -36.08
N ARG A 543 5.38 -2.61 -34.92
CA ARG A 543 6.75 -3.11 -34.75
C ARG A 543 6.84 -4.60 -35.07
N ILE A 544 5.96 -5.42 -34.47
CA ILE A 544 5.89 -6.87 -34.70
C ILE A 544 5.63 -7.16 -36.17
N GLU A 545 4.69 -6.44 -36.80
CA GLU A 545 4.37 -6.66 -38.21
C GLU A 545 5.53 -6.27 -39.12
N GLU A 546 6.24 -5.17 -38.85
CA GLU A 546 7.47 -4.84 -39.58
C GLU A 546 8.53 -5.93 -39.43
N GLU A 547 8.68 -6.52 -38.23
CA GLU A 547 9.61 -7.63 -37.98
C GLU A 547 9.23 -8.91 -38.72
N GLU A 548 7.95 -9.28 -38.76
CA GLU A 548 7.47 -10.44 -39.51
C GLU A 548 7.69 -10.28 -41.02
N ARG A 549 7.45 -9.08 -41.56
CA ARG A 549 7.73 -8.80 -43.00
C ARG A 549 9.23 -8.93 -43.32
N ARG A 550 10.12 -8.54 -42.40
CA ARG A 550 11.57 -8.64 -42.58
C ARG A 550 12.10 -10.08 -42.63
N LYS A 551 11.36 -11.05 -42.09
CA LYS A 551 11.76 -12.47 -42.09
C LYS A 551 11.52 -13.15 -43.45
N ASN A 552 10.72 -12.55 -44.33
CA ASN A 552 10.19 -13.21 -45.52
C ASN A 552 10.65 -12.70 -46.91
N PRO A 553 11.90 -12.22 -47.12
CA PRO A 553 12.40 -11.90 -48.47
C PRO A 553 12.17 -12.97 -49.55
N PRO A 554 12.33 -14.28 -49.26
CA PRO A 554 12.06 -15.31 -50.26
C PRO A 554 10.60 -15.34 -50.69
N LEU A 555 9.63 -15.25 -49.76
CA LEU A 555 8.20 -15.32 -50.08
C LEU A 555 7.70 -14.09 -50.85
N ALA A 556 8.37 -12.95 -50.72
CA ALA A 556 8.09 -11.74 -51.49
C ALA A 556 8.76 -11.75 -52.88
N SER A 557 9.65 -12.69 -53.16
CA SER A 557 10.36 -12.77 -54.43
C SER A 557 9.52 -13.50 -55.48
N VAL A 558 9.56 -13.02 -56.73
CA VAL A 558 8.80 -13.58 -57.86
C VAL A 558 9.71 -13.80 -59.06
N ARG A 559 9.37 -14.81 -59.86
CA ARG A 559 9.90 -14.95 -61.23
C ARG A 559 8.95 -14.27 -62.18
N LEU A 560 9.47 -13.50 -63.12
CA LEU A 560 8.69 -12.77 -64.10
C LEU A 560 8.86 -13.39 -65.48
N HIS A 561 7.74 -13.65 -66.14
CA HIS A 561 7.66 -14.03 -67.54
C HIS A 561 7.01 -12.90 -68.31
N VAL A 562 7.73 -12.36 -69.29
CA VAL A 562 7.25 -11.23 -70.08
C VAL A 562 6.71 -11.74 -71.41
N ASP A 563 5.44 -11.43 -71.69
CA ASP A 563 4.75 -11.95 -72.87
C ASP A 563 5.44 -11.48 -74.16
N GLY A 564 5.71 -12.43 -75.07
CA GLY A 564 6.25 -12.18 -76.40
C GLY A 564 7.78 -12.14 -76.52
N TYR A 565 8.53 -12.12 -75.42
CA TYR A 565 9.99 -11.96 -75.46
C TYR A 565 10.80 -13.20 -75.09
N GLY A 566 10.18 -14.22 -74.47
CA GLY A 566 10.90 -15.40 -73.98
C GLY A 566 11.94 -15.12 -72.88
N ILE A 567 12.05 -13.85 -72.45
CA ILE A 567 12.91 -13.39 -71.37
C ILE A 567 12.20 -13.66 -70.05
N ALA A 568 12.91 -14.33 -69.14
CA ALA A 568 12.53 -14.40 -67.74
C ALA A 568 13.41 -13.46 -66.92
N GLY A 569 12.79 -12.71 -66.02
CA GLY A 569 13.47 -11.92 -65.00
C GLY A 569 13.02 -12.31 -63.60
N SER A 570 13.44 -11.51 -62.63
CA SER A 570 13.06 -11.63 -61.22
C SER A 570 12.39 -10.34 -60.75
N GLY A 571 11.66 -10.39 -59.65
CA GLY A 571 11.03 -9.22 -59.03
C GLY A 571 10.80 -9.43 -57.55
N THR A 572 10.42 -8.36 -56.86
CA THR A 572 10.08 -8.39 -55.43
C THR A 572 8.76 -7.68 -55.19
N VAL A 573 7.82 -8.31 -54.48
CA VAL A 573 6.60 -7.66 -54.02
C VAL A 573 6.95 -6.66 -52.92
N VAL A 574 6.62 -5.39 -53.14
CA VAL A 574 6.94 -4.26 -52.27
C VAL A 574 5.71 -3.63 -51.64
N GLY A 575 4.55 -4.28 -51.70
CA GLY A 575 3.32 -3.83 -51.03
C GLY A 575 2.09 -3.94 -51.94
N VAL A 576 1.06 -3.17 -51.62
CA VAL A 576 -0.19 -3.10 -52.38
C VAL A 576 -0.51 -1.65 -52.76
N ASP A 577 -1.23 -1.48 -53.87
CA ASP A 577 -1.73 -0.18 -54.27
C ASP A 577 -2.89 0.29 -53.36
N LYS A 578 -3.37 1.53 -53.57
CA LYS A 578 -4.49 2.09 -52.79
C LYS A 578 -5.81 1.33 -52.96
N GLU A 579 -5.93 0.51 -54.02
CA GLU A 579 -7.09 -0.32 -54.32
C GLU A 579 -6.92 -1.76 -53.80
N GLY A 580 -5.74 -2.11 -53.29
CA GLY A 580 -5.40 -3.43 -52.72
C GLY A 580 -4.74 -4.40 -53.71
N TYR A 581 -4.27 -3.93 -54.87
CA TYR A 581 -3.55 -4.77 -55.84
C TYR A 581 -2.06 -4.85 -55.51
N PRO A 582 -1.45 -6.05 -55.48
CA PRO A 582 -0.02 -6.19 -55.21
C PRO A 582 0.87 -5.49 -56.23
N LEU A 583 1.97 -4.92 -55.75
CA LEU A 583 2.97 -4.20 -56.54
C LEU A 583 4.32 -4.91 -56.47
N ILE A 584 4.90 -5.17 -57.64
CA ILE A 584 6.20 -5.82 -57.80
C ILE A 584 7.20 -4.81 -58.37
N LEU A 585 8.33 -4.66 -57.71
CA LEU A 585 9.48 -3.91 -58.21
C LEU A 585 10.44 -4.88 -58.93
N THR A 586 10.93 -4.47 -60.10
CA THR A 586 11.89 -5.23 -60.92
C THR A 586 12.81 -4.27 -61.67
N ALA A 587 13.71 -4.80 -62.50
CA ALA A 587 14.58 -4.00 -63.35
C ALA A 587 13.84 -3.50 -64.60
N GLY A 588 14.20 -2.31 -65.07
CA GLY A 588 13.61 -1.67 -66.24
C GLY A 588 13.73 -2.53 -67.49
N HIS A 589 14.93 -3.03 -67.75
CA HIS A 589 15.24 -3.87 -68.91
C HIS A 589 14.56 -5.25 -68.91
N VAL A 590 13.94 -5.68 -67.80
CA VAL A 590 13.14 -6.92 -67.78
C VAL A 590 11.81 -6.70 -68.48
N THR A 591 11.20 -5.52 -68.31
CA THR A 591 9.79 -5.27 -68.67
C THR A 591 9.60 -4.34 -69.86
N ASP A 592 10.67 -3.80 -70.44
CA ASP A 592 10.79 -2.98 -71.67
C ASP A 592 9.78 -1.82 -71.90
N THR A 593 8.46 -2.08 -71.87
CA THR A 593 7.39 -1.12 -72.20
C THR A 593 6.26 -1.08 -71.16
N GLN A 594 5.75 0.12 -70.85
CA GLN A 594 4.54 0.31 -70.05
C GLN A 594 3.32 -0.37 -70.70
N GLY A 595 2.44 -0.94 -69.87
CA GLY A 595 1.24 -1.67 -70.33
C GLY A 595 1.51 -3.10 -70.76
N GLN A 596 2.79 -3.53 -70.84
CA GLN A 596 3.14 -4.90 -71.14
C GLN A 596 2.58 -5.86 -70.10
N LYS A 597 2.10 -7.01 -70.59
CA LYS A 597 1.59 -8.10 -69.76
C LYS A 597 2.74 -8.99 -69.30
N VAL A 598 2.67 -9.35 -68.02
CA VAL A 598 3.64 -10.20 -67.36
C VAL A 598 2.92 -11.26 -66.55
N THR A 599 3.53 -12.44 -66.43
CA THR A 599 3.12 -13.46 -65.48
C THR A 599 4.15 -13.53 -64.37
N ALA A 600 3.70 -13.38 -63.12
CA ALA A 600 4.52 -13.51 -61.93
C ALA A 600 4.30 -14.88 -61.27
N ASP A 601 5.35 -15.70 -61.26
CA ASP A 601 5.38 -16.97 -60.55
C ASP A 601 5.95 -16.76 -59.15
N PHE A 602 5.22 -17.20 -58.13
CA PHE A 602 5.60 -17.10 -56.72
C PHE A 602 6.32 -18.37 -56.25
N VAL A 603 7.04 -18.27 -55.13
CA VAL A 603 7.76 -19.41 -54.51
C VAL A 603 6.82 -20.57 -54.15
N ASP A 604 5.55 -20.28 -53.85
CA ASP A 604 4.52 -21.30 -53.58
C ASP A 604 3.93 -21.94 -54.85
N GLY A 605 4.45 -21.58 -56.04
CA GLY A 605 4.02 -22.10 -57.33
C GLY A 605 2.80 -21.40 -57.92
N LYS A 606 2.16 -20.46 -57.20
CA LYS A 606 1.05 -19.69 -57.75
C LYS A 606 1.53 -18.72 -58.82
N LYS A 607 0.67 -18.49 -59.82
CA LYS A 607 0.94 -17.60 -60.94
C LYS A 607 -0.14 -16.53 -61.02
N TYR A 608 0.28 -15.29 -61.24
CA TYR A 608 -0.64 -14.17 -61.39
C TYR A 608 -0.24 -13.32 -62.60
N SER A 609 -1.23 -12.92 -63.39
CA SER A 609 -1.03 -11.93 -64.43
C SER A 609 -0.85 -10.55 -63.80
N GLY A 610 -0.04 -9.72 -64.45
CA GLY A 610 0.18 -8.34 -64.07
C GLY A 610 0.41 -7.45 -65.27
N THR A 611 0.37 -6.15 -65.00
CA THR A 611 0.55 -5.09 -65.97
C THR A 611 1.67 -4.17 -65.53
N VAL A 612 2.62 -3.89 -66.43
CA VAL A 612 3.69 -2.93 -66.19
C VAL A 612 3.09 -1.52 -66.10
N LEU A 613 3.26 -0.86 -64.95
CA LEU A 613 2.77 0.49 -64.70
C LEU A 613 3.69 1.56 -65.27
N GLY A 614 4.98 1.29 -65.36
CA GLY A 614 6.00 2.19 -65.88
C GLY A 614 7.38 1.78 -65.40
N GLY A 615 8.42 2.17 -66.16
CA GLY A 615 9.81 1.85 -65.85
C GLY A 615 10.79 2.73 -66.61
N TYR A 616 12.03 2.74 -66.14
CA TYR A 616 13.17 3.33 -66.82
C TYR A 616 14.15 2.20 -67.10
N SER A 617 14.35 1.87 -68.38
CA SER A 617 15.42 0.95 -68.80
C SER A 617 16.68 1.78 -69.02
N ASP A 618 17.69 1.55 -68.19
CA ASP A 618 19.00 2.20 -68.34
C ASP A 618 20.09 1.16 -68.54
N SER A 619 19.98 0.41 -69.65
CA SER A 619 20.96 -0.61 -69.99
C SER A 619 22.33 -0.04 -70.41
N GLN A 620 22.47 1.29 -70.60
CA GLN A 620 23.68 1.89 -71.19
C GLN A 620 24.25 3.16 -70.53
N SER A 621 23.51 3.96 -69.76
CA SER A 621 23.99 5.28 -69.29
C SER A 621 24.61 5.30 -67.89
N GLY A 622 24.53 4.21 -67.13
CA GLY A 622 25.18 4.10 -65.82
C GLY A 622 24.49 4.88 -64.69
N SER A 623 23.32 5.49 -64.95
CA SER A 623 22.58 6.35 -64.03
C SER A 623 21.94 5.59 -62.85
N GLY A 624 21.81 4.26 -62.97
CA GLY A 624 21.30 3.39 -61.91
C GLY A 624 19.77 3.32 -61.81
N TRP A 625 19.05 3.98 -62.73
CA TRP A 625 17.58 4.08 -62.74
C TRP A 625 16.84 2.86 -63.26
N ASP A 626 17.55 1.80 -63.64
CA ASP A 626 17.04 0.59 -64.27
C ASP A 626 16.01 -0.16 -63.39
N LEU A 627 14.79 0.37 -63.33
CA LEU A 627 13.71 -0.01 -62.44
C LEU A 627 12.38 0.03 -63.18
N SER A 628 11.50 -0.89 -62.83
CA SER A 628 10.12 -0.94 -63.31
C SER A 628 9.18 -1.40 -62.22
N LEU A 629 7.92 -0.95 -62.31
CA LEU A 629 6.85 -1.31 -61.38
C LEU A 629 5.77 -2.09 -62.13
N ILE A 630 5.39 -3.23 -61.59
CA ILE A 630 4.29 -4.07 -62.08
C ILE A 630 3.18 -4.07 -61.04
N ARG A 631 1.93 -4.00 -61.49
CA ARG A 631 0.75 -4.28 -60.67
C ARG A 631 0.16 -5.62 -61.06
N LEU A 632 -0.12 -6.49 -60.09
CA LEU A 632 -0.88 -7.70 -60.36
C LEU A 632 -2.34 -7.36 -60.67
N ASP A 633 -2.93 -8.08 -61.62
CA ASP A 633 -4.31 -7.83 -62.07
C ASP A 633 -5.36 -8.44 -61.10
N THR A 634 -4.91 -9.09 -60.03
CA THR A 634 -5.72 -9.78 -59.01
C THR A 634 -5.37 -9.31 -57.61
N LYS A 635 -6.38 -9.05 -56.76
CA LYS A 635 -6.20 -8.79 -55.32
C LYS A 635 -5.90 -10.09 -54.58
N ILE A 636 -4.95 -10.05 -53.66
CA ILE A 636 -4.51 -11.23 -52.90
C ILE A 636 -4.51 -10.88 -51.41
N ASP A 637 -5.44 -11.45 -50.65
CA ASP A 637 -5.69 -11.11 -49.24
C ASP A 637 -4.47 -11.32 -48.33
N LYS A 638 -3.57 -12.25 -48.67
CA LYS A 638 -2.39 -12.60 -47.87
C LYS A 638 -1.15 -12.72 -48.74
N ILE A 639 -0.78 -11.64 -49.42
CA ILE A 639 0.47 -11.61 -50.17
C ILE A 639 1.65 -11.24 -49.26
N SER A 640 2.73 -12.00 -49.35
CA SER A 640 4.00 -11.65 -48.70
C SER A 640 4.66 -10.51 -49.49
N TYR A 641 5.06 -9.47 -48.77
CA TYR A 641 5.86 -8.38 -49.31
C TYR A 641 6.90 -7.95 -48.27
N VAL A 642 7.92 -7.25 -48.74
CA VAL A 642 9.01 -6.73 -47.89
C VAL A 642 8.97 -5.21 -47.79
N PRO A 643 9.40 -4.65 -46.64
CA PRO A 643 9.60 -3.22 -46.52
C PRO A 643 10.84 -2.79 -47.31
N ILE A 644 10.74 -1.63 -47.96
CA ILE A 644 11.87 -0.93 -48.58
C ILE A 644 12.63 -0.20 -47.47
N ALA A 645 13.97 -0.18 -47.53
CA ALA A 645 14.75 0.54 -46.53
C ALA A 645 14.49 2.07 -46.56
N SER A 646 14.28 2.64 -45.38
CA SER A 646 14.16 4.10 -45.20
C SER A 646 15.54 4.77 -45.21
N ALA A 647 15.56 6.11 -45.31
CA ALA A 647 16.80 6.88 -45.18
C ALA A 647 17.47 6.57 -43.82
N GLY A 648 18.78 6.31 -43.83
CA GLY A 648 19.54 5.93 -42.63
C GLY A 648 19.49 4.43 -42.30
N ARG A 649 18.76 3.63 -43.08
CA ARG A 649 18.80 2.15 -43.05
C ARG A 649 19.42 1.57 -44.31
N ASP A 650 20.18 2.39 -45.02
CA ASP A 650 20.94 1.99 -46.20
C ASP A 650 22.04 0.97 -45.80
N PRO A 651 22.42 0.06 -46.71
CA PRO A 651 23.44 -0.94 -46.43
C PRO A 651 24.80 -0.28 -46.18
N GLN A 652 25.67 -0.97 -45.44
CA GLN A 652 27.04 -0.53 -45.19
C GLN A 652 28.04 -1.38 -45.97
N GLU A 653 29.11 -0.73 -46.45
CA GLU A 653 30.26 -1.43 -47.06
C GLU A 653 30.86 -2.42 -46.06
N GLY A 654 31.24 -3.60 -46.55
CA GLY A 654 31.70 -4.72 -45.74
C GLY A 654 30.57 -5.54 -45.10
N GLY A 655 29.31 -5.11 -45.18
CA GLY A 655 28.15 -5.87 -44.73
C GLY A 655 27.77 -7.00 -45.69
N TYR A 656 27.12 -8.05 -45.18
CA TYR A 656 26.52 -9.09 -46.01
C TYR A 656 25.05 -8.78 -46.28
N ALA A 657 24.64 -9.00 -47.53
CA ALA A 657 23.26 -8.89 -47.98
C ALA A 657 22.83 -10.18 -48.66
N LEU A 658 21.52 -10.43 -48.66
CA LEU A 658 20.90 -11.56 -49.33
C LEU A 658 20.40 -11.10 -50.69
N ARG A 659 20.90 -11.69 -51.77
CA ARG A 659 20.34 -11.56 -53.12
C ARG A 659 19.34 -12.68 -53.37
N ILE A 660 18.19 -12.37 -53.96
CA ILE A 660 17.22 -13.39 -54.40
C ILE A 660 16.83 -13.16 -55.85
N GLY A 661 16.97 -14.20 -56.67
CA GLY A 661 16.62 -14.18 -58.09
C GLY A 661 16.38 -15.58 -58.67
N CYS A 662 16.08 -15.64 -59.97
CA CYS A 662 15.79 -16.87 -60.71
C CYS A 662 16.80 -17.09 -61.86
N PRO A 663 18.00 -17.63 -61.58
CA PRO A 663 19.04 -17.82 -62.59
C PRO A 663 18.56 -18.75 -63.71
N ASN A 664 18.81 -18.37 -64.95
CA ASN A 664 18.38 -19.02 -66.19
C ASN A 664 16.87 -19.29 -66.28
N ALA A 665 16.04 -18.41 -65.70
CA ALA A 665 14.60 -18.67 -65.53
C ALA A 665 14.29 -19.93 -64.68
N GLY A 666 15.29 -20.46 -63.98
CA GLY A 666 15.23 -21.66 -63.16
C GLY A 666 14.77 -21.36 -61.72
N PRO A 667 14.89 -22.34 -60.81
CA PRO A 667 14.44 -22.24 -59.42
C PRO A 667 14.94 -20.97 -58.71
N PHE A 668 14.15 -20.50 -57.73
CA PHE A 668 14.57 -19.40 -56.87
C PHE A 668 15.90 -19.73 -56.19
N LYS A 669 16.86 -18.81 -56.30
CA LYS A 669 18.17 -18.92 -55.67
C LYS A 669 18.36 -17.78 -54.68
N GLN A 670 18.78 -18.15 -53.48
CA GLN A 670 19.21 -17.25 -52.43
C GLN A 670 20.73 -17.25 -52.39
N THR A 671 21.33 -16.08 -52.50
CA THR A 671 22.79 -15.93 -52.55
C THR A 671 23.23 -14.85 -51.58
N GLU A 672 23.99 -15.21 -50.56
CA GLU A 672 24.63 -14.23 -49.68
C GLU A 672 25.79 -13.56 -50.44
N THR A 673 25.90 -12.24 -50.34
CA THR A 673 26.88 -11.44 -51.07
C THR A 673 27.44 -10.33 -50.20
N LEU A 674 28.74 -10.07 -50.34
CA LEU A 674 29.44 -9.01 -49.62
C LEU A 674 29.21 -7.68 -50.33
N ILE A 675 28.74 -6.67 -49.60
CA ILE A 675 28.62 -5.30 -50.10
C ILE A 675 30.00 -4.68 -50.18
N THR A 676 30.47 -4.40 -51.40
CA THR A 676 31.82 -3.87 -51.64
C THR A 676 31.83 -2.36 -51.84
N GLN A 677 30.71 -1.78 -52.29
CA GLN A 677 30.58 -0.34 -52.46
C GLN A 677 29.13 0.12 -52.33
N VAL A 678 28.90 1.24 -51.66
CA VAL A 678 27.60 1.93 -51.60
C VAL A 678 27.75 3.34 -52.18
N GLY A 679 27.44 3.49 -53.47
CA GLY A 679 27.58 4.75 -54.20
C GLY A 679 26.26 5.48 -54.43
N THR A 680 26.34 6.68 -55.00
CA THR A 680 25.16 7.42 -55.48
C THR A 680 24.57 6.68 -56.69
N GLY A 681 23.37 6.15 -56.53
CA GLY A 681 22.67 5.44 -57.61
C GLY A 681 22.90 3.93 -57.66
N ARG A 682 24.09 3.43 -57.28
CA ARG A 682 24.41 1.98 -57.32
C ARG A 682 25.02 1.42 -56.03
N ILE A 683 24.60 0.20 -55.69
CA ILE A 683 25.29 -0.67 -54.74
C ILE A 683 26.06 -1.70 -55.55
N TRP A 684 27.31 -1.97 -55.18
CA TRP A 684 28.08 -3.07 -55.72
C TRP A 684 28.26 -4.15 -54.67
N THR A 685 28.09 -5.40 -55.09
CA THR A 685 28.35 -6.56 -54.25
C THR A 685 29.26 -7.54 -54.98
N GLN A 686 29.94 -8.38 -54.20
CA GLN A 686 30.81 -9.44 -54.70
C GLN A 686 30.35 -10.80 -54.18
N ASN A 687 30.36 -11.79 -55.06
CA ASN A 687 30.21 -13.21 -54.73
C ASN A 687 30.93 -14.08 -55.77
N ASP A 688 31.32 -15.30 -55.41
CA ASP A 688 32.11 -16.17 -56.29
C ASP A 688 31.36 -16.62 -57.56
N GLU A 689 30.03 -16.60 -57.53
CA GLU A 689 29.19 -17.08 -58.63
C GLU A 689 28.76 -15.97 -59.61
N GLY A 690 28.89 -14.70 -59.23
CA GLY A 690 28.34 -13.57 -59.98
C GLY A 690 26.81 -13.56 -60.06
N VAL A 691 26.27 -12.71 -60.94
CA VAL A 691 24.86 -12.75 -61.38
C VAL A 691 24.75 -13.52 -62.69
N ILE A 692 23.78 -14.41 -62.75
CA ILE A 692 23.43 -15.19 -63.93
C ILE A 692 22.18 -14.56 -64.58
N GLY A 693 22.10 -14.61 -65.92
CA GLY A 693 20.92 -14.14 -66.65
C GLY A 693 19.63 -14.73 -66.06
N GLY A 694 18.58 -13.91 -65.91
CA GLY A 694 17.34 -14.28 -65.21
C GLY A 694 17.25 -13.81 -63.76
N GLU A 695 18.37 -13.46 -63.12
CA GLU A 695 18.36 -12.82 -61.79
C GLU A 695 18.12 -11.30 -61.85
N SER A 696 18.16 -10.70 -63.04
CA SER A 696 17.82 -9.29 -63.25
C SER A 696 16.45 -8.94 -62.69
N GLY A 697 16.37 -7.82 -61.97
CA GLY A 697 15.18 -7.38 -61.25
C GLY A 697 14.96 -8.05 -59.89
N GLY A 698 15.78 -9.04 -59.53
CA GLY A 698 15.78 -9.66 -58.20
C GLY A 698 16.10 -8.67 -57.09
N GLY A 699 15.65 -8.95 -55.88
CA GLY A 699 15.88 -8.08 -54.72
C GLY A 699 17.25 -8.31 -54.08
N LEU A 700 17.89 -7.23 -53.63
CA LEU A 700 18.99 -7.24 -52.66
C LEU A 700 18.44 -6.82 -51.30
N PHE A 701 18.61 -7.68 -50.31
CA PHE A 701 18.05 -7.52 -48.98
C PHE A 701 19.13 -7.38 -47.92
N TYR A 702 19.06 -6.31 -47.14
CA TYR A 702 19.95 -6.08 -46.00
C TYR A 702 19.09 -5.90 -44.75
N ASN A 703 19.36 -6.68 -43.71
CA ASN A 703 18.53 -6.73 -42.50
C ASN A 703 17.04 -7.01 -42.79
N GLY A 704 16.75 -7.82 -43.82
CA GLY A 704 15.37 -8.18 -44.22
C GLY A 704 14.59 -7.09 -44.96
N ARG A 705 15.24 -5.98 -45.33
CA ARG A 705 14.62 -4.88 -46.11
C ARG A 705 15.18 -4.87 -47.53
N LEU A 706 14.35 -4.49 -48.50
CA LEU A 706 14.82 -4.25 -49.86
C LEU A 706 15.71 -3.00 -49.88
N VAL A 707 16.99 -3.19 -50.20
CA VAL A 707 18.00 -2.12 -50.31
C VAL A 707 18.50 -1.94 -51.74
N GLY A 708 18.23 -2.87 -52.63
CA GLY A 708 18.53 -2.70 -54.04
C GLY A 708 17.78 -3.66 -54.96
N VAL A 709 17.81 -3.35 -56.25
CA VAL A 709 17.25 -4.19 -57.33
C VAL A 709 18.36 -4.55 -58.29
N THR A 710 18.54 -5.84 -58.58
CA THR A 710 19.59 -6.35 -59.48
C THR A 710 19.42 -5.73 -60.87
N SER A 711 20.36 -4.88 -61.27
CA SER A 711 20.28 -4.15 -62.55
C SER A 711 21.34 -4.60 -63.55
N ILE A 712 22.56 -4.89 -63.08
CA ILE A 712 23.68 -5.25 -63.96
C ILE A 712 24.54 -6.34 -63.32
N GLY A 713 25.03 -7.26 -64.15
CA GLY A 713 25.94 -8.32 -63.73
C GLY A 713 26.98 -8.62 -64.81
N GLY A 714 28.21 -8.92 -64.38
CA GLY A 714 29.31 -9.31 -65.26
C GLY A 714 30.54 -9.74 -64.45
N GLY A 715 30.79 -11.04 -64.36
CA GLY A 715 31.82 -11.61 -63.49
C GLY A 715 31.40 -11.62 -62.02
N VAL A 716 32.37 -11.52 -61.09
CA VAL A 716 32.14 -11.62 -59.63
C VAL A 716 31.46 -10.39 -59.01
N ASN A 717 31.36 -9.27 -59.75
CA ASN A 717 30.76 -8.03 -59.27
C ASN A 717 29.35 -7.84 -59.84
N THR A 718 28.41 -7.48 -58.96
CA THR A 718 27.01 -7.23 -59.30
C THR A 718 26.59 -5.84 -58.89
N GLY A 719 25.90 -5.12 -59.77
CA GLY A 719 25.38 -3.77 -59.52
C GLY A 719 23.87 -3.76 -59.31
N TYR A 720 23.43 -3.01 -58.31
CA TYR A 720 22.03 -2.87 -57.93
C TYR A 720 21.63 -1.39 -57.92
N ALA A 721 20.42 -1.08 -58.37
CA ALA A 721 19.83 0.23 -58.13
C ALA A 721 19.71 0.46 -56.61
N THR A 722 20.22 1.58 -56.10
CA THR A 722 20.20 1.88 -54.65
C THR A 722 18.79 2.10 -54.10
N THR A 723 18.64 1.96 -52.78
CA THR A 723 17.44 2.39 -52.06
C THR A 723 17.05 3.85 -52.36
N GLU A 724 18.03 4.75 -52.51
CA GLU A 724 17.75 6.15 -52.87
C GLU A 724 17.03 6.25 -54.21
N VAL A 725 17.53 5.56 -55.24
CA VAL A 725 16.91 5.54 -56.57
C VAL A 725 15.54 4.87 -56.53
N ILE A 726 15.38 3.78 -55.78
CA ILE A 726 14.09 3.12 -55.56
C ILE A 726 13.09 4.11 -54.96
N ARG A 727 13.49 4.87 -53.94
CA ARG A 727 12.63 5.87 -53.28
C ARG A 727 12.21 6.97 -54.24
N GLN A 728 13.16 7.55 -54.99
CA GLN A 728 12.87 8.60 -55.97
C GLN A 728 11.97 8.08 -57.09
N PHE A 729 12.20 6.86 -57.58
CA PHE A 729 11.37 6.20 -58.58
C PHE A 729 9.93 6.05 -58.09
N LEU A 730 9.72 5.44 -56.92
CA LEU A 730 8.38 5.25 -56.37
C LEU A 730 7.66 6.57 -56.09
N GLN A 731 8.36 7.59 -55.58
CA GLN A 731 7.80 8.93 -55.42
C GLN A 731 7.32 9.50 -56.75
N LYS A 732 8.17 9.43 -57.79
CA LYS A 732 7.83 9.93 -59.14
C LYS A 732 6.63 9.20 -59.76
N GLN A 733 6.47 7.91 -59.47
CA GLN A 733 5.33 7.11 -59.92
C GLN A 733 4.07 7.26 -59.03
N GLY A 734 4.10 8.10 -57.98
CA GLY A 734 2.95 8.29 -57.08
C GLY A 734 2.77 7.20 -56.01
N TYR A 735 3.76 6.32 -55.86
CA TYR A 735 3.81 5.19 -54.91
C TYR A 735 4.74 5.43 -53.72
N GLY A 736 5.08 6.70 -53.42
CA GLY A 736 5.97 7.05 -52.32
C GLY A 736 5.51 6.54 -50.93
N TYR A 737 4.22 6.25 -50.75
CA TYR A 737 3.70 5.67 -49.50
C TYR A 737 4.19 4.23 -49.25
N LEU A 738 4.67 3.52 -50.28
CA LEU A 738 5.31 2.21 -50.14
C LEU A 738 6.70 2.27 -49.51
N ILE A 739 7.26 3.47 -49.32
CA ILE A 739 8.51 3.66 -48.58
C ILE A 739 8.24 3.64 -47.08
N ALA A 740 6.98 3.87 -46.66
CA ALA A 740 6.57 3.94 -45.27
C ALA A 740 5.24 3.19 -45.05
N GLN A 741 5.26 1.88 -45.35
CA GLN A 741 4.10 0.96 -45.48
C GLN A 741 3.25 0.73 -44.21
N ILE A 742 3.44 1.53 -43.17
CA ILE A 742 2.72 1.44 -41.91
C ILE A 742 1.24 1.87 -42.07
N LEU A 743 0.92 2.69 -43.08
CA LEU A 743 -0.42 3.27 -43.28
C LEU A 743 -1.56 2.27 -43.57
N SER A 744 -1.29 1.04 -44.02
CA SER A 744 -2.36 0.07 -44.33
C SER A 744 -2.94 -0.61 -43.07
N ILE A 745 -2.24 -0.56 -41.94
CA ILE A 745 -2.60 -1.29 -40.72
C ILE A 745 -3.56 -0.47 -39.84
N VAL A 746 -3.48 0.87 -39.89
CA VAL A 746 -4.31 1.77 -39.06
C VAL A 746 -5.75 1.88 -39.59
N ARG A 747 -6.03 1.41 -40.80
CA ARG A 747 -7.35 1.54 -41.47
C ARG A 747 -8.21 0.27 -41.46
N ASN A 748 -7.64 -0.87 -41.09
CA ASN A 748 -8.35 -2.14 -40.89
C ASN A 748 -8.46 -2.42 -39.40
#